data_AF-A0A7M2SJQ7-F1
#
_entry.id   AF-A0A7M2SJQ7-F1
#
_cell.length_a   1.000
_cell.length_b   1.000
_cell.length_c   1.000
_cell.angle_alpha   90.00
_cell.angle_beta   90.00
_cell.angle_gamma   90.00
#
_symmetry.space_group_name_H-M   'P 1'
#
loop_
_entity.id
_entity.type
_entity.pdbx_description
1 polymer ?
#
loop_
_entity_poly.entity_id
_entity_poly.type
_entity_poly.pdbx_seq_one_letter_code
_entity_poly.pdbx_strand_id
1 'polypeptide(L)'
;MCGLAGLARTDGQVLSPDTDGLLRRMARAVAHRGPDDQELLRSGPVGLAFLRLSLVDPATGGQPIHSPDGDVVLIANGEVYNHRELAATLPSGVRLRTGSDCEVLVHLYQQKGLRFLDDVRGMFAFVLWDRKKNRLLFARDRFGIKPLFYHRNSERVVFGSEIKTLFEDPACPRDLDWDSALSDQALTGAPDFVEGAPNTWFRGIELVPAATIVAIDLRDGSTENHRYWSFPRTADLRDELSPAEFTERYARLLADSVRECETSDTELGLFLSGGVDSASIAALSSIRPRTFTALNGSTLANQDSEYGHRVARHYGLDNHQVLFDVSQVPAAQEWKNLLWLLESPQCGPEVFYKRELYRFVKASFPEIKGMLLGGGSDEFNGGYTASFGDDWAEFASGVDGMALRDDHHRHRGLAAWWEQSPRPLVRAEVLRRGTPAEDPYERYLRWKYRDVQQYNCWHEDRTAAGSGIEARVPFLDHRLVELSACVPPSLRSRLTWDKRLLRDGLDGVLPPEFAERTKVGFFYGDGIRHTYRTFAGMLAADGDALLEEALSSPRAKEYLDADNARATLRALLQDPSSGHVEFLLRVVNLGLLEVMLQQPPTPPVEATPAPVPVELIIGDWESERVGIEARVLRRPDLHDALVPSLDDSVLLLTDQKDPLLRYLVTDGEIRFVVDGEEMPQWQRLLDGIDGQRTLGDLLAAAECELSDVEELLFQSAEFGLLTLSKPATGE
;
A
#
# COMPACT_ATOMS: atom_id res chain seq x y z
N MET A 1 14.55 10.71 -4.05
CA MET A 1 13.43 10.27 -4.92
C MET A 1 13.34 11.24 -6.07
N CYS A 2 13.39 10.78 -7.32
CA CYS A 2 13.53 11.62 -8.50
C CYS A 2 12.53 11.20 -9.58
N GLY A 3 12.23 12.12 -10.50
CA GLY A 3 11.49 11.81 -11.73
C GLY A 3 12.44 11.43 -12.85
N LEU A 4 12.19 10.30 -13.49
CA LEU A 4 12.91 9.86 -14.69
C LEU A 4 11.93 9.89 -15.86
N ALA A 5 12.34 10.45 -16.99
CA ALA A 5 11.58 10.34 -18.22
C ALA A 5 12.50 10.43 -19.44
N GLY A 6 12.08 9.90 -20.58
CA GLY A 6 12.82 10.07 -21.81
C GLY A 6 12.45 9.09 -22.92
N LEU A 7 13.18 9.19 -24.01
CA LEU A 7 13.01 8.33 -25.17
C LEU A 7 14.32 8.11 -25.90
N ALA A 8 14.41 7.00 -26.62
CA ALA A 8 15.52 6.73 -27.52
C ALA A 8 15.05 6.08 -28.82
N ARG A 9 15.65 6.49 -29.94
CA ARG A 9 15.44 5.79 -31.22
C ARG A 9 16.19 4.46 -31.22
N THR A 10 15.53 3.43 -31.75
CA THR A 10 16.08 2.07 -31.84
C THR A 10 16.65 1.75 -33.22
N ASP A 11 16.68 2.73 -34.13
CA ASP A 11 17.30 2.65 -35.45
C ASP A 11 18.63 3.43 -35.55
N GLY A 12 19.15 3.87 -34.40
CA GLY A 12 20.39 4.64 -34.27
C GLY A 12 20.35 6.07 -34.80
N GLN A 13 19.21 6.53 -35.35
CA GLN A 13 19.11 7.88 -35.90
C GLN A 13 19.07 8.94 -34.80
N VAL A 14 19.47 10.16 -35.16
CA VAL A 14 19.46 11.31 -34.23
C VAL A 14 18.02 11.77 -33.98
N LEU A 15 17.71 12.10 -32.73
CA LEU A 15 16.43 12.69 -32.35
C LEU A 15 16.25 14.09 -32.96
N SER A 16 15.04 14.36 -33.46
CA SER A 16 14.70 15.67 -34.03
C SER A 16 14.70 16.76 -32.96
N PRO A 17 14.96 18.04 -33.31
CA PRO A 17 14.84 19.16 -32.39
C PRO A 17 13.47 19.27 -31.70
N ASP A 18 12.38 18.86 -32.38
CA ASP A 18 11.02 18.87 -31.81
C ASP A 18 10.87 17.97 -30.58
N THR A 19 11.79 17.01 -30.41
CA THR A 19 11.87 16.14 -29.22
C THR A 19 12.04 16.94 -27.93
N ASP A 20 12.64 18.13 -27.96
CA ASP A 20 12.79 18.98 -26.77
C ASP A 20 11.42 19.41 -26.21
N GLY A 21 10.41 19.56 -27.07
CA GLY A 21 9.03 19.82 -26.65
C GLY A 21 8.37 18.62 -25.99
N LEU A 22 8.63 17.41 -26.50
CA LEU A 22 8.16 16.15 -25.90
C LEU A 22 8.80 15.93 -24.53
N LEU A 23 10.13 16.05 -24.42
CA LEU A 23 10.85 15.91 -23.15
C LEU A 23 10.34 16.87 -22.07
N ARG A 24 10.01 18.12 -22.43
CA ARG A 24 9.42 19.08 -21.49
C ARG A 24 8.04 18.64 -20.98
N ARG A 25 7.18 18.07 -21.83
CA ARG A 25 5.88 17.56 -21.40
C ARG A 25 6.03 16.33 -20.52
N MET A 26 6.91 15.41 -20.90
CA MET A 26 7.26 14.24 -20.08
C MET A 26 7.79 14.66 -18.70
N ALA A 27 8.68 15.66 -18.66
CA ALA A 27 9.22 16.17 -17.40
C ALA A 27 8.12 16.77 -16.51
N ARG A 28 7.24 17.58 -17.10
CA ARG A 28 6.09 18.19 -16.42
C ARG A 28 5.16 17.14 -15.79
N ALA A 29 4.94 16.01 -16.47
CA ALA A 29 4.08 14.94 -15.98
C ALA A 29 4.58 14.25 -14.69
N VAL A 30 5.89 14.33 -14.39
CA VAL A 30 6.51 13.76 -13.17
C VAL A 30 7.23 14.81 -12.31
N ALA A 31 6.95 16.09 -12.52
CA ALA A 31 7.62 17.17 -11.78
C ALA A 31 7.39 17.10 -10.26
N HIS A 32 6.27 16.52 -9.79
CA HIS A 32 6.00 16.33 -8.36
C HIS A 32 7.06 15.46 -7.67
N ARG A 33 7.66 14.52 -8.41
CA ARG A 33 8.69 13.61 -7.91
C ARG A 33 10.01 14.33 -7.59
N GLY A 34 10.30 15.42 -8.30
CA GLY A 34 11.59 16.10 -8.18
C GLY A 34 11.41 17.61 -8.29
N PRO A 35 10.93 18.26 -7.22
CA PRO A 35 10.58 19.67 -7.24
C PRO A 35 11.80 20.62 -7.18
N ASP A 36 13.00 20.12 -6.91
CA ASP A 36 14.17 20.97 -6.61
C ASP A 36 14.93 21.39 -7.88
N ASP A 37 15.00 20.52 -8.89
CA ASP A 37 15.77 20.78 -10.11
C ASP A 37 15.22 20.00 -11.32
N GLN A 38 15.48 20.51 -12.53
CA GLN A 38 15.11 19.87 -13.78
C GLN A 38 16.24 19.99 -14.80
N GLU A 39 16.67 18.86 -15.33
CA GLU A 39 17.68 18.78 -16.37
C GLU A 39 17.18 18.00 -17.60
N LEU A 40 17.45 18.53 -18.79
CA LEU A 40 17.07 17.94 -20.06
C LEU A 40 18.32 17.69 -20.91
N LEU A 41 18.46 16.47 -21.42
CA LEU A 41 19.53 16.10 -22.34
C LEU A 41 18.92 15.55 -23.63
N ARG A 42 19.23 16.15 -24.77
CA ARG A 42 19.03 15.53 -26.09
C ARG A 42 20.38 15.38 -26.77
N SER A 43 20.78 14.14 -27.05
CA SER A 43 22.08 13.84 -27.63
C SER A 43 22.01 12.57 -28.48
N GLY A 44 22.33 12.71 -29.78
CA GLY A 44 22.25 11.59 -30.72
C GLY A 44 20.86 10.94 -30.72
N PRO A 45 20.76 9.61 -30.56
CA PRO A 45 19.48 8.90 -30.53
C PRO A 45 18.74 8.99 -29.20
N VAL A 46 19.29 9.63 -28.15
CA VAL A 46 18.75 9.58 -26.78
C VAL A 46 18.32 10.95 -26.27
N GLY A 47 17.13 10.99 -25.65
CA GLY A 47 16.56 12.12 -24.95
C GLY A 47 16.25 11.73 -23.50
N LEU A 48 16.77 12.46 -22.53
CA LEU A 48 16.58 12.26 -21.10
C LEU A 48 15.96 13.52 -20.48
N ALA A 49 15.07 13.32 -19.53
CA ALA A 49 14.55 14.33 -18.62
C ALA A 49 14.70 13.81 -17.19
N PHE A 50 15.33 14.61 -16.33
CA PHE A 50 15.58 14.28 -14.94
C PHE A 50 15.00 15.37 -14.04
N LEU A 51 14.25 14.96 -13.02
CA LEU A 51 13.63 15.83 -12.02
C LEU A 51 14.19 15.42 -10.67
N ARG A 52 14.80 16.36 -9.95
CA ARG A 52 15.56 16.06 -8.73
C ARG A 52 14.77 16.38 -7.46
N LEU A 53 14.74 15.45 -6.52
CA LEU A 53 14.63 15.78 -5.09
C LEU A 53 16.03 15.65 -4.49
N SER A 54 16.57 16.76 -4.01
CA SER A 54 17.91 16.86 -3.46
C SER A 54 17.91 16.36 -2.02
N LEU A 55 18.34 15.11 -1.83
CA LEU A 55 18.38 14.41 -0.54
C LEU A 55 19.82 14.15 -0.05
N VAL A 56 20.69 13.67 -0.95
CA VAL A 56 22.13 13.49 -0.75
C VAL A 56 22.89 14.41 -1.70
N ASP A 57 23.92 15.07 -1.18
CA ASP A 57 24.75 16.08 -1.86
C ASP A 57 23.93 17.13 -2.64
N PRO A 58 23.15 17.99 -1.97
CA PRO A 58 22.35 19.02 -2.63
C PRO A 58 23.16 19.95 -3.56
N ALA A 59 24.45 20.14 -3.28
CA ALA A 59 25.31 21.08 -4.00
C ALA A 59 25.82 20.56 -5.35
N THR A 60 26.25 19.29 -5.44
CA THR A 60 26.89 18.77 -6.67
C THR A 60 26.23 17.53 -7.27
N GLY A 61 25.21 16.96 -6.63
CA GLY A 61 24.52 15.75 -7.08
C GLY A 61 23.50 15.92 -8.22
N GLY A 62 23.71 16.90 -9.11
CA GLY A 62 22.90 17.08 -10.31
C GLY A 62 23.06 15.89 -11.27
N GLN A 63 22.02 15.59 -12.05
CA GLN A 63 22.05 14.52 -13.06
C GLN A 63 21.51 15.04 -14.39
N PRO A 64 21.98 14.55 -15.55
CA PRO A 64 22.69 13.29 -15.75
C PRO A 64 24.14 13.24 -15.23
N ILE A 65 24.51 12.11 -14.63
CA ILE A 65 25.88 11.83 -14.21
C ILE A 65 26.66 11.28 -15.41
N HIS A 66 27.84 11.85 -15.67
CA HIS A 66 28.70 11.46 -16.78
C HIS A 66 29.96 10.77 -16.30
N SER A 67 30.35 9.68 -16.98
CA SER A 67 31.69 9.13 -16.82
C SER A 67 32.77 10.15 -17.20
N PRO A 68 34.03 9.98 -16.76
CA PRO A 68 35.08 10.94 -17.04
C PRO A 68 35.34 11.22 -18.53
N ASP A 69 35.18 10.20 -19.36
CA ASP A 69 35.27 10.23 -20.83
C ASP A 69 33.96 10.65 -21.51
N GLY A 70 32.86 10.75 -20.77
CA GLY A 70 31.54 11.12 -21.27
C GLY A 70 30.83 10.03 -22.08
N ASP A 71 31.37 8.81 -22.10
CA ASP A 71 30.80 7.68 -22.85
C ASP A 71 29.63 7.02 -22.15
N VAL A 72 29.56 7.13 -20.83
CA VAL A 72 28.46 6.61 -20.01
C VAL A 72 27.71 7.79 -19.40
N VAL A 73 26.38 7.76 -19.51
CA VAL A 73 25.47 8.76 -18.95
C VAL A 73 24.44 8.05 -18.08
N LEU A 74 24.20 8.53 -16.86
CA LEU A 74 23.28 7.92 -15.91
C LEU A 74 22.27 8.96 -15.40
N ILE A 75 20.99 8.57 -15.39
CA ILE A 75 19.96 9.20 -14.55
C ILE A 75 19.36 8.14 -13.62
N ALA A 76 19.19 8.45 -12.36
CA ALA A 76 18.82 7.51 -11.30
C ALA A 76 17.82 8.13 -10.31
N ASN A 77 16.80 7.37 -9.97
CA ASN A 77 15.87 7.64 -8.89
C ASN A 77 16.11 6.61 -7.80
N GLY A 78 16.52 7.05 -6.62
CA GLY A 78 16.72 6.20 -5.46
C GLY A 78 18.07 6.47 -4.78
N GLU A 79 18.52 5.49 -4.02
CA GLU A 79 19.67 5.59 -3.11
C GLU A 79 20.53 4.32 -3.19
N VAL A 80 21.85 4.51 -3.26
CA VAL A 80 22.87 3.47 -3.10
C VAL A 80 23.49 3.60 -1.71
N TYR A 81 22.89 2.92 -0.73
CA TYR A 81 23.26 3.04 0.68
C TYR A 81 24.73 2.69 0.95
N ASN A 82 25.27 1.70 0.25
CA ASN A 82 26.67 1.28 0.41
C ASN A 82 27.64 1.95 -0.58
N HIS A 83 27.29 3.11 -1.15
CA HIS A 83 28.12 3.80 -2.15
C HIS A 83 29.56 4.06 -1.69
N ARG A 84 29.77 4.37 -0.40
CA ARG A 84 31.10 4.60 0.18
C ARG A 84 31.94 3.33 0.22
N GLU A 85 31.33 2.21 0.59
CA GLU A 85 31.98 0.89 0.57
C GLU A 85 32.36 0.51 -0.86
N LEU A 86 31.42 0.67 -1.79
CA LEU A 86 31.62 0.38 -3.22
C LEU A 86 32.72 1.26 -3.83
N ALA A 87 32.72 2.56 -3.53
CA ALA A 87 33.73 3.49 -4.01
C ALA A 87 35.15 3.10 -3.54
N ALA A 88 35.29 2.54 -2.33
CA ALA A 88 36.56 2.04 -1.81
C ALA A 88 37.07 0.80 -2.57
N THR A 89 36.22 0.08 -3.30
CA THR A 89 36.63 -1.07 -4.13
C THR A 89 37.08 -0.67 -5.54
N LEU A 90 36.92 0.60 -5.93
CA LEU A 90 37.31 1.08 -7.26
C LEU A 90 38.84 1.13 -7.40
N PRO A 91 39.39 0.93 -8.63
CA PRO A 91 40.82 0.99 -8.87
C PRO A 91 41.46 2.30 -8.41
N SER A 92 42.71 2.23 -7.94
CA SER A 92 43.50 3.39 -7.53
C SER A 92 43.60 4.41 -8.67
N GLY A 93 43.07 5.62 -8.46
CA GLY A 93 43.08 6.70 -9.45
C GLY A 93 41.68 7.10 -9.97
N VAL A 94 40.66 6.26 -9.76
CA VAL A 94 39.27 6.68 -9.97
C VAL A 94 38.89 7.68 -8.88
N ARG A 95 38.35 8.84 -9.28
CA ARG A 95 37.85 9.87 -8.37
C ARG A 95 36.42 10.21 -8.77
N LEU A 96 35.52 10.11 -7.80
CA LEU A 96 34.15 10.62 -7.92
C LEU A 96 34.21 12.16 -8.04
N ARG A 97 33.40 12.72 -8.92
CA ARG A 97 33.30 14.15 -9.24
C ARG A 97 32.21 14.84 -8.42
N THR A 98 31.24 14.08 -7.94
CA THR A 98 30.10 14.50 -7.14
C THR A 98 30.09 13.75 -5.81
N GLY A 99 29.29 14.22 -4.86
CA GLY A 99 28.95 13.50 -3.64
C GLY A 99 27.71 12.61 -3.77
N SER A 100 27.11 12.51 -4.97
CA SER A 100 25.96 11.64 -5.19
C SER A 100 26.36 10.18 -5.00
N ASP A 101 25.57 9.49 -4.18
CA ASP A 101 25.56 8.05 -3.98
C ASP A 101 25.48 7.26 -5.30
N CYS A 102 24.75 7.78 -6.29
CA CYS A 102 24.53 7.13 -7.58
C CYS A 102 25.73 7.21 -8.54
N GLU A 103 26.72 8.10 -8.32
CA GLU A 103 27.87 8.22 -9.23
C GLU A 103 28.71 6.94 -9.28
N VAL A 104 28.79 6.23 -8.16
CA VAL A 104 29.56 4.97 -8.05
C VAL A 104 29.11 3.94 -9.09
N LEU A 105 27.82 3.95 -9.48
CA LEU A 105 27.24 3.02 -10.46
C LEU A 105 27.88 3.16 -11.84
N VAL A 106 28.23 4.38 -12.25
CA VAL A 106 28.88 4.63 -13.54
C VAL A 106 30.23 3.92 -13.60
N HIS A 107 31.02 4.03 -12.54
CA HIS A 107 32.34 3.41 -12.47
C HIS A 107 32.27 1.90 -12.31
N LEU A 108 31.34 1.40 -11.50
CA LEU A 108 31.11 -0.04 -11.36
C LEU A 108 30.69 -0.66 -12.69
N TYR A 109 29.83 0.00 -13.47
CA TYR A 109 29.45 -0.46 -14.81
C TYR A 109 30.65 -0.55 -15.75
N GLN A 110 31.51 0.48 -15.77
CA GLN A 110 32.73 0.47 -16.59
C GLN A 110 33.67 -0.70 -16.21
N GLN A 111 33.71 -1.08 -14.94
CA GLN A 111 34.58 -2.16 -14.43
C GLN A 111 33.98 -3.55 -14.60
N LYS A 112 32.71 -3.74 -14.22
CA LYS A 112 32.05 -5.05 -14.06
C LYS A 112 31.06 -5.37 -15.18
N GLY A 113 30.80 -4.45 -16.11
CA GLY A 113 29.79 -4.64 -17.14
C GLY A 113 28.40 -4.81 -16.53
N LEU A 114 27.59 -5.77 -17.00
CA LEU A 114 26.23 -6.00 -16.50
C LEU A 114 26.17 -6.53 -15.05
N ARG A 115 27.28 -7.05 -14.52
CA ARG A 115 27.39 -7.57 -13.14
C ARG A 115 27.66 -6.49 -12.08
N PHE A 116 27.52 -5.23 -12.45
CA PHE A 116 27.90 -4.12 -11.56
C PHE A 116 26.95 -3.92 -10.37
N LEU A 117 25.76 -4.51 -10.42
CA LEU A 117 24.75 -4.44 -9.36
C LEU A 117 24.84 -5.57 -8.33
N ASP A 118 25.68 -6.59 -8.55
CA ASP A 118 25.80 -7.77 -7.69
C ASP A 118 25.97 -7.38 -6.20
N ASP A 119 26.80 -6.38 -5.93
CA ASP A 119 27.16 -5.93 -4.57
C ASP A 119 26.44 -4.66 -4.11
N VAL A 120 25.54 -4.11 -4.94
CA VAL A 120 24.87 -2.82 -4.66
C VAL A 120 23.72 -3.02 -3.67
N ARG A 121 23.72 -2.25 -2.58
CA ARG A 121 22.64 -2.20 -1.59
C ARG A 121 21.94 -0.85 -1.69
N GLY A 122 20.63 -0.89 -1.84
CA GLY A 122 19.86 0.30 -2.15
C GLY A 122 18.48 0.02 -2.69
N MET A 123 17.74 1.11 -2.87
CA MET A 123 16.48 1.14 -3.60
C MET A 123 16.70 2.05 -4.79
N PHE A 124 16.48 1.59 -6.01
CA PHE A 124 16.82 2.38 -7.18
C PHE A 124 16.09 1.91 -8.42
N ALA A 125 15.85 2.88 -9.29
CA ALA A 125 15.61 2.65 -10.70
C ALA A 125 16.48 3.62 -11.47
N PHE A 126 17.10 3.17 -12.56
CA PHE A 126 17.94 4.05 -13.35
C PHE A 126 17.91 3.74 -14.84
N VAL A 127 18.32 4.74 -15.60
CA VAL A 127 18.59 4.66 -17.02
C VAL A 127 20.06 5.00 -17.25
N LEU A 128 20.81 4.05 -17.81
CA LEU A 128 22.23 4.22 -18.16
C LEU A 128 22.40 4.09 -19.66
N TRP A 129 22.94 5.12 -20.30
CA TRP A 129 23.28 5.13 -21.72
C TRP A 129 24.77 4.93 -21.92
N ASP A 130 25.14 3.80 -22.56
CA ASP A 130 26.50 3.53 -23.03
C ASP A 130 26.61 3.90 -24.52
N ARG A 131 27.26 5.02 -24.79
CA ARG A 131 27.46 5.58 -26.13
C ARG A 131 28.33 4.69 -27.00
N LYS A 132 29.38 4.10 -26.43
CA LYS A 132 30.33 3.23 -27.15
C LYS A 132 29.66 1.96 -27.62
N LYS A 133 28.82 1.36 -26.77
CA LYS A 133 28.09 0.13 -27.09
C LYS A 133 26.77 0.36 -27.81
N ASN A 134 26.33 1.62 -27.94
CA ASN A 134 25.01 1.98 -28.46
C ASN A 134 23.88 1.25 -27.70
N ARG A 135 23.95 1.26 -26.37
CA ARG A 135 22.96 0.57 -25.52
C ARG A 135 22.35 1.49 -24.49
N LEU A 136 21.07 1.30 -24.25
CA LEU A 136 20.34 1.90 -23.14
C LEU A 136 20.01 0.78 -22.14
N LEU A 137 20.39 0.96 -20.89
CA LEU A 137 20.14 0.02 -19.81
C LEU A 137 19.07 0.60 -18.90
N PHE A 138 18.02 -0.17 -18.65
CA PHE A 138 17.07 0.07 -17.58
C PHE A 138 17.31 -0.93 -16.46
N ALA A 139 17.32 -0.48 -15.21
CA ALA A 139 17.45 -1.39 -14.10
C ALA A 139 16.60 -0.96 -12.91
N ARG A 140 16.22 -1.93 -12.09
CA ARG A 140 15.58 -1.74 -10.79
C ARG A 140 16.27 -2.55 -9.70
N ASP A 141 16.12 -2.10 -8.46
CA ASP A 141 16.58 -2.80 -7.26
C ASP A 141 15.90 -4.18 -7.08
N ARG A 142 16.36 -4.92 -6.06
CA ARG A 142 15.96 -6.32 -5.82
C ARG A 142 14.48 -6.51 -5.57
N PHE A 143 13.78 -5.53 -5.00
CA PHE A 143 12.34 -5.61 -4.72
C PHE A 143 11.52 -4.72 -5.64
N GLY A 144 12.16 -4.02 -6.57
CA GLY A 144 11.50 -3.04 -7.41
C GLY A 144 10.88 -1.90 -6.59
N ILE A 145 11.56 -1.43 -5.54
CA ILE A 145 11.07 -0.34 -4.69
C ILE A 145 10.83 0.91 -5.53
N LYS A 146 11.78 1.26 -6.40
CA LYS A 146 11.61 2.38 -7.32
C LYS A 146 11.01 1.93 -8.66
N PRO A 147 9.95 2.56 -9.17
CA PRO A 147 9.32 2.18 -10.43
C PRO A 147 10.10 2.69 -11.65
N LEU A 148 10.03 1.93 -12.74
CA LEU A 148 10.48 2.33 -14.07
C LEU A 148 9.70 1.55 -15.13
N PHE A 149 8.93 2.28 -15.92
CA PHE A 149 8.08 1.77 -16.99
C PHE A 149 8.67 2.14 -18.33
N TYR A 150 8.40 1.32 -19.34
CA TYR A 150 8.73 1.64 -20.72
C TYR A 150 7.69 1.11 -21.70
N HIS A 151 7.60 1.78 -22.83
CA HIS A 151 6.92 1.30 -24.03
C HIS A 151 7.93 1.25 -25.16
N ARG A 152 7.83 0.24 -26.02
CA ARG A 152 8.66 0.15 -27.22
C ARG A 152 7.85 -0.24 -28.44
N ASN A 153 8.27 0.28 -29.58
CA ASN A 153 7.81 -0.12 -30.89
C ASN A 153 9.01 -0.32 -31.83
N SER A 154 8.78 -0.45 -33.13
CA SER A 154 9.85 -0.67 -34.12
C SER A 154 10.80 0.53 -34.30
N GLU A 155 10.39 1.73 -33.89
CA GLU A 155 11.15 2.97 -34.14
C GLU A 155 11.86 3.50 -32.89
N ARG A 156 11.25 3.34 -31.71
CA ARG A 156 11.76 3.91 -30.47
C ARG A 156 11.28 3.20 -29.21
N VAL A 157 12.01 3.46 -28.14
CA VAL A 157 11.63 3.18 -26.75
C VAL A 157 11.35 4.49 -26.03
N VAL A 158 10.30 4.52 -25.20
CA VAL A 158 9.92 5.62 -24.32
C VAL A 158 9.87 5.08 -22.91
N PHE A 159 10.33 5.84 -21.92
CA PHE A 159 10.41 5.37 -20.54
C PHE A 159 10.11 6.48 -19.55
N GLY A 160 9.80 6.08 -18.32
CA GLY A 160 9.77 6.97 -17.18
C GLY A 160 9.40 6.29 -15.88
N SER A 161 9.53 7.02 -14.78
CA SER A 161 9.22 6.51 -13.43
C SER A 161 7.72 6.31 -13.19
N GLU A 162 6.86 6.92 -13.99
CA GLU A 162 5.40 6.81 -13.91
C GLU A 162 4.80 6.65 -15.32
N ILE A 163 3.72 5.88 -15.46
CA ILE A 163 3.15 5.49 -16.76
C ILE A 163 2.67 6.71 -17.57
N LYS A 164 2.13 7.73 -16.90
CA LYS A 164 1.65 8.99 -17.46
C LYS A 164 2.72 9.72 -18.28
N THR A 165 4.01 9.53 -17.99
CA THR A 165 5.07 10.12 -18.82
C THR A 165 5.15 9.48 -20.19
N LEU A 166 4.86 8.18 -20.31
CA LEU A 166 4.91 7.45 -21.57
C LEU A 166 3.78 7.93 -22.48
N PHE A 167 2.60 8.23 -21.91
CA PHE A 167 1.46 8.72 -22.65
C PHE A 167 1.70 10.07 -23.33
N GLU A 168 2.65 10.88 -22.87
CA GLU A 168 3.03 12.14 -23.55
C GLU A 168 3.57 11.92 -24.97
N ASP A 169 4.08 10.72 -25.26
CA ASP A 169 4.41 10.30 -26.61
C ASP A 169 3.13 9.80 -27.34
N PRO A 170 2.72 10.45 -28.45
CA PRO A 170 1.58 10.01 -29.26
C PRO A 170 1.70 8.59 -29.83
N ALA A 171 2.91 8.03 -29.92
CA ALA A 171 3.11 6.66 -30.39
C ALA A 171 2.92 5.60 -29.29
N CYS A 172 2.82 6.02 -28.03
CA CYS A 172 2.50 5.12 -26.92
C CYS A 172 0.99 4.81 -26.93
N PRO A 173 0.59 3.53 -26.87
CA PRO A 173 -0.81 3.17 -26.66
C PRO A 173 -1.34 3.79 -25.37
N ARG A 174 -2.55 4.34 -25.43
CA ARG A 174 -3.31 4.85 -24.28
C ARG A 174 -4.57 4.01 -24.12
N ASP A 175 -4.39 2.76 -23.70
CA ASP A 175 -5.47 1.79 -23.58
C ASP A 175 -5.34 0.98 -22.27
N LEU A 176 -6.45 0.79 -21.57
CA LEU A 176 -6.51 0.00 -20.34
C LEU A 176 -6.69 -1.48 -20.71
N ASP A 177 -5.92 -2.36 -20.09
CA ASP A 177 -6.08 -3.81 -20.28
C ASP A 177 -7.07 -4.39 -19.27
N TRP A 178 -8.37 -4.19 -19.53
CA TRP A 178 -9.46 -4.68 -18.66
C TRP A 178 -9.39 -6.19 -18.43
N ASP A 179 -9.13 -6.99 -19.46
CA ASP A 179 -9.04 -8.45 -19.34
C ASP A 179 -7.92 -8.85 -18.37
N SER A 180 -6.73 -8.25 -18.55
CA SER A 180 -5.60 -8.52 -17.67
C SER A 180 -5.84 -8.00 -16.27
N ALA A 181 -6.45 -6.82 -16.11
CA ALA A 181 -6.73 -6.23 -14.81
C ALA A 181 -7.73 -7.07 -14.00
N LEU A 182 -8.86 -7.46 -14.61
CA LEU A 182 -9.92 -8.24 -13.96
C LEU A 182 -9.51 -9.69 -13.64
N SER A 183 -8.43 -10.18 -14.25
CA SER A 183 -7.89 -11.52 -13.98
C SER A 183 -6.65 -11.52 -13.08
N ASP A 184 -6.10 -10.35 -12.73
CA ASP A 184 -4.93 -10.27 -11.86
C ASP A 184 -5.29 -10.53 -10.39
N GLN A 185 -4.38 -11.19 -9.66
CA GLN A 185 -4.54 -11.50 -8.24
C GLN A 185 -4.83 -10.27 -7.37
N ALA A 186 -4.27 -9.13 -7.74
CA ALA A 186 -4.41 -7.86 -7.04
C ALA A 186 -5.86 -7.37 -6.97
N LEU A 187 -6.66 -7.67 -8.00
CA LEU A 187 -8.07 -7.28 -8.05
C LEU A 187 -8.98 -8.42 -7.60
N THR A 188 -8.69 -9.65 -8.00
CA THR A 188 -9.52 -10.83 -7.71
C THR A 188 -9.38 -11.33 -6.26
N GLY A 189 -8.28 -11.00 -5.59
CA GLY A 189 -7.92 -11.60 -4.29
C GLY A 189 -7.53 -13.08 -4.38
N ALA A 190 -7.41 -13.62 -5.59
CA ALA A 190 -6.97 -15.00 -5.83
C ALA A 190 -5.45 -15.00 -6.07
N PRO A 191 -4.64 -15.57 -5.16
CA PRO A 191 -3.19 -15.51 -5.27
C PRO A 191 -2.70 -16.22 -6.53
N ASP A 192 -1.72 -15.62 -7.17
CA ASP A 192 -0.99 -16.21 -8.29
C ASP A 192 0.45 -16.49 -7.87
N PHE A 193 0.76 -17.78 -7.82
CA PHE A 193 2.04 -18.30 -7.36
C PHE A 193 3.09 -18.39 -8.48
N VAL A 194 2.83 -17.81 -9.65
CA VAL A 194 3.75 -17.79 -10.80
C VAL A 194 4.72 -16.60 -10.70
N GLU A 195 5.99 -16.84 -11.03
CA GLU A 195 7.00 -15.80 -11.24
C GLU A 195 6.76 -15.07 -12.58
N GLY A 196 5.81 -14.14 -12.59
CA GLY A 196 5.49 -13.27 -13.72
C GLY A 196 5.89 -11.81 -13.48
N ALA A 197 5.95 -11.03 -14.56
CA ALA A 197 6.04 -9.57 -14.42
C ALA A 197 4.71 -9.05 -13.82
N PRO A 198 4.79 -8.12 -12.85
CA PRO A 198 3.64 -7.33 -12.43
C PRO A 198 2.80 -6.79 -13.60
N ASN A 199 1.48 -6.93 -13.49
CA ASN A 199 0.52 -6.27 -14.37
C ASN A 199 0.63 -4.74 -14.21
N THR A 200 0.72 -4.04 -15.34
CA THR A 200 0.79 -2.59 -15.41
C THR A 200 -0.57 -1.92 -15.57
N TRP A 201 -1.64 -2.70 -15.78
CA TRP A 201 -3.01 -2.28 -16.06
C TRP A 201 -3.24 -1.69 -17.46
N PHE A 202 -2.18 -1.38 -18.22
CA PHE A 202 -2.27 -0.69 -19.52
C PHE A 202 -1.63 -1.51 -20.64
N ARG A 203 -2.30 -1.58 -21.80
CA ARG A 203 -1.80 -2.35 -22.95
C ARG A 203 -0.53 -1.72 -23.51
N GLY A 204 0.46 -2.55 -23.79
CA GLY A 204 1.72 -2.12 -24.40
C GLY A 204 2.67 -1.39 -23.45
N ILE A 205 2.38 -1.35 -22.15
CA ILE A 205 3.26 -0.78 -21.13
C ILE A 205 3.96 -1.91 -20.38
N GLU A 206 5.29 -1.90 -20.40
CA GLU A 206 6.14 -2.86 -19.71
C GLU A 206 6.70 -2.22 -18.42
N LEU A 207 6.75 -2.99 -17.33
CA LEU A 207 7.49 -2.65 -16.13
C LEU A 207 8.86 -3.32 -16.19
N VAL A 208 9.94 -2.56 -15.96
CA VAL A 208 11.27 -3.16 -15.83
C VAL A 208 11.23 -4.18 -14.69
N PRO A 209 11.62 -5.46 -14.88
CA PRO A 209 11.51 -6.45 -13.82
C PRO A 209 12.42 -6.08 -12.63
N ALA A 210 11.97 -6.37 -11.40
CA ALA A 210 12.82 -6.25 -10.22
C ALA A 210 14.08 -7.13 -10.39
N ALA A 211 15.18 -6.73 -9.73
CA ALA A 211 16.45 -7.44 -9.76
C ALA A 211 17.04 -7.68 -11.17
N THR A 212 16.65 -6.87 -12.16
CA THR A 212 16.96 -7.12 -13.57
C THR A 212 17.45 -5.85 -14.25
N ILE A 213 18.43 -6.00 -15.14
CA ILE A 213 18.86 -5.00 -16.11
C ILE A 213 18.28 -5.40 -17.47
N VAL A 214 17.47 -4.53 -18.07
CA VAL A 214 17.00 -4.64 -19.45
C VAL A 214 17.94 -3.80 -20.32
N ALA A 215 18.73 -4.47 -21.16
CA ALA A 215 19.64 -3.83 -22.09
C ALA A 215 19.01 -3.75 -23.49
N ILE A 216 18.83 -2.54 -24.00
CA ILE A 216 18.25 -2.28 -25.32
C ILE A 216 19.35 -1.81 -26.26
N ASP A 217 19.55 -2.52 -27.37
CA ASP A 217 20.45 -2.09 -28.44
C ASP A 217 19.78 -1.01 -29.28
N LEU A 218 20.39 0.18 -29.35
CA LEU A 218 19.81 1.32 -30.03
C LEU A 218 19.95 1.25 -31.55
N ARG A 219 20.58 0.21 -32.10
CA ARG A 219 20.74 0.03 -33.56
C ARG A 219 19.62 -0.77 -34.19
N ASP A 220 19.01 -1.69 -33.44
CA ASP A 220 17.96 -2.57 -33.93
C ASP A 220 16.79 -2.79 -32.93
N GLY A 221 16.87 -2.25 -31.72
CA GLY A 221 15.86 -2.42 -30.67
C GLY A 221 15.86 -3.78 -29.99
N SER A 222 16.85 -4.63 -30.27
CA SER A 222 16.98 -5.93 -29.61
C SER A 222 17.21 -5.78 -28.10
N THR A 223 16.63 -6.69 -27.32
CA THR A 223 16.63 -6.62 -25.86
C THR A 223 17.27 -7.85 -25.22
N GLU A 224 18.13 -7.60 -24.25
CA GLU A 224 18.81 -8.61 -23.43
C GLU A 224 18.49 -8.36 -21.95
N ASN A 225 18.01 -9.38 -21.25
CA ASN A 225 17.73 -9.28 -19.81
C ASN A 225 18.86 -9.93 -19.01
N HIS A 226 19.43 -9.18 -18.07
CA HIS A 226 20.39 -9.66 -17.09
C HIS A 226 19.80 -9.57 -15.69
N ARG A 227 19.28 -10.69 -15.18
CA ARG A 227 18.84 -10.81 -13.78
C ARG A 227 20.07 -10.97 -12.90
N TYR A 228 20.31 -10.03 -11.99
CA TYR A 228 21.49 -10.02 -11.10
C TYR A 228 21.17 -10.57 -9.71
N TRP A 229 19.89 -10.78 -9.38
CA TRP A 229 19.45 -11.41 -8.14
C TRP A 229 18.16 -12.19 -8.36
N SER A 230 17.98 -13.27 -7.62
CA SER A 230 16.75 -14.07 -7.61
C SER A 230 16.31 -14.29 -6.18
N PHE A 231 15.00 -14.35 -5.96
CA PHE A 231 14.46 -14.60 -4.64
C PHE A 231 15.02 -15.93 -4.08
N PRO A 232 15.55 -15.93 -2.85
CA PRO A 232 16.23 -17.08 -2.26
C PRO A 232 15.27 -18.22 -1.94
N ARG A 233 15.81 -19.44 -1.90
CA ARG A 233 15.15 -20.67 -1.47
C ARG A 233 15.73 -21.14 -0.15
N THR A 234 14.99 -21.98 0.56
CA THR A 234 15.46 -22.53 1.84
C THR A 234 16.78 -23.29 1.68
N ALA A 235 16.97 -23.94 0.53
CA ALA A 235 18.19 -24.67 0.20
C ALA A 235 19.44 -23.78 -0.03
N ASP A 236 19.28 -22.46 -0.15
CA ASP A 236 20.38 -21.54 -0.40
C ASP A 236 21.16 -21.16 0.88
N LEU A 237 20.63 -21.53 2.06
CA LEU A 237 21.34 -21.33 3.32
C LEU A 237 22.61 -22.17 3.35
N ARG A 238 23.76 -21.52 3.54
CA ARG A 238 25.08 -22.18 3.55
C ARG A 238 25.52 -22.62 4.95
N ASP A 239 24.99 -21.98 5.99
CA ASP A 239 25.39 -22.17 7.37
C ASP A 239 24.26 -22.84 8.18
N GLU A 240 24.60 -23.80 9.05
CA GLU A 240 23.65 -24.31 10.04
C GLU A 240 23.57 -23.33 11.22
N LEU A 241 22.49 -22.55 11.30
CA LEU A 241 22.27 -21.57 12.37
C LEU A 241 21.28 -22.10 13.41
N SER A 242 21.59 -21.90 14.68
CA SER A 242 20.64 -22.08 15.77
C SER A 242 19.56 -20.98 15.76
N PRO A 243 18.41 -21.18 16.42
CA PRO A 243 17.38 -20.14 16.54
C PRO A 243 17.91 -18.81 17.09
N ALA A 244 18.80 -18.86 18.09
CA ALA A 244 19.38 -17.65 18.68
C ALA A 244 20.29 -16.91 17.70
N GLU A 245 21.09 -17.63 16.91
CA GLU A 245 21.96 -17.02 15.90
C GLU A 245 21.15 -16.40 14.76
N PHE A 246 20.03 -17.01 14.35
CA PHE A 246 19.07 -16.42 13.42
C PHE A 246 18.56 -15.07 13.95
N THR A 247 18.05 -15.07 15.18
CA THR A 247 17.51 -13.88 15.83
C THR A 247 18.56 -12.78 15.99
N GLU A 248 19.77 -13.10 16.46
CA GLU A 248 20.86 -12.13 16.63
C GLU A 248 21.33 -11.55 15.27
N ARG A 249 21.45 -12.40 14.25
CA ARG A 249 21.83 -11.95 12.91
C ARG A 249 20.75 -11.06 12.31
N TYR A 250 19.48 -11.42 12.48
CA TYR A 250 18.35 -10.62 12.03
C TYR A 250 18.34 -9.24 12.70
N ALA A 251 18.47 -9.19 14.03
CA ALA A 251 18.53 -7.94 14.80
C ALA A 251 19.65 -7.00 14.32
N ARG A 252 20.86 -7.54 14.09
CA ARG A 252 21.98 -6.78 13.55
C ARG A 252 21.70 -6.23 12.15
N LEU A 253 21.18 -7.07 11.26
CA LEU A 253 20.84 -6.67 9.89
C LEU A 253 19.75 -5.59 9.87
N LEU A 254 18.78 -5.65 10.78
CA LEU A 254 17.73 -4.65 10.87
C LEU A 254 18.28 -3.31 11.36
N ALA A 255 19.12 -3.33 12.39
CA ALA A 255 19.82 -2.13 12.87
C ALA A 255 20.72 -1.51 11.79
N ASP A 256 21.43 -2.33 11.02
CA ASP A 256 22.24 -1.87 9.89
C ASP A 256 21.38 -1.28 8.77
N SER A 257 20.27 -1.93 8.42
CA SER A 257 19.34 -1.46 7.40
C SER A 257 18.70 -0.11 7.78
N VAL A 258 18.25 0.04 9.03
CA VAL A 258 17.71 1.31 9.54
C VAL A 258 18.75 2.43 9.39
N ARG A 259 20.00 2.16 9.81
CA ARG A 259 21.10 3.13 9.70
C ARG A 259 21.45 3.47 8.24
N GLU A 260 21.45 2.47 7.36
CA GLU A 260 21.64 2.69 5.92
C GLU A 260 20.54 3.61 5.36
N CYS A 261 19.27 3.33 5.67
CA CYS A 261 18.11 4.15 5.30
C CYS A 261 18.07 5.53 5.97
N GLU A 262 18.87 5.80 7.01
CA GLU A 262 18.98 7.13 7.62
C GLU A 262 19.99 8.04 6.91
N THR A 263 20.76 7.52 5.95
CA THR A 263 21.79 8.30 5.24
C THR A 263 21.13 9.40 4.40
N SER A 264 21.20 10.65 4.86
CA SER A 264 20.59 11.82 4.22
C SER A 264 21.28 13.11 4.66
N ASP A 265 21.38 14.11 3.77
CA ASP A 265 21.81 15.48 4.11
C ASP A 265 20.62 16.40 4.46
N THR A 266 19.42 15.83 4.53
CA THR A 266 18.14 16.52 4.83
C THR A 266 17.35 15.79 5.91
N GLU A 267 16.33 16.45 6.48
CA GLU A 267 15.53 15.88 7.57
C GLU A 267 14.68 14.69 7.09
N LEU A 268 14.63 13.65 7.93
CA LEU A 268 13.83 12.45 7.73
C LEU A 268 12.76 12.36 8.82
N GLY A 269 11.54 12.00 8.42
CA GLY A 269 10.46 11.63 9.34
C GLY A 269 10.31 10.12 9.47
N LEU A 270 9.38 9.70 10.35
CA LEU A 270 8.94 8.31 10.49
C LEU A 270 7.41 8.24 10.55
N PHE A 271 6.79 7.37 9.74
CA PHE A 271 5.39 7.00 9.96
C PHE A 271 5.29 5.95 11.05
N LEU A 272 4.68 6.33 12.16
CA LEU A 272 4.59 5.53 13.38
C LEU A 272 3.15 5.04 13.58
N SER A 273 2.88 3.81 13.15
CA SER A 273 1.55 3.18 13.22
C SER A 273 1.25 2.52 14.57
N GLY A 274 2.18 2.51 15.53
CA GLY A 274 2.02 1.78 16.80
C GLY A 274 2.17 0.27 16.69
N GLY A 275 2.30 -0.30 15.49
CA GLY A 275 2.69 -1.70 15.28
C GLY A 275 4.17 -1.94 15.58
N VAL A 276 4.55 -3.21 15.80
CA VAL A 276 5.93 -3.61 16.10
C VAL A 276 6.93 -3.18 15.02
N ASP A 277 6.51 -3.09 13.76
CA ASP A 277 7.38 -2.74 12.64
C ASP A 277 7.88 -1.30 12.74
N SER A 278 6.97 -0.33 12.83
CA SER A 278 7.32 1.08 12.94
C SER A 278 7.93 1.40 14.31
N ALA A 279 7.49 0.72 15.37
CA ALA A 279 8.10 0.83 16.70
C ALA A 279 9.55 0.32 16.74
N SER A 280 9.87 -0.73 15.97
CA SER A 280 11.25 -1.23 15.85
C SER A 280 12.15 -0.22 15.14
N ILE A 281 11.66 0.45 14.09
CA ILE A 281 12.39 1.51 13.42
C ILE A 281 12.60 2.67 14.38
N ALA A 282 11.58 3.10 15.12
CA ALA A 282 11.71 4.15 16.13
C ALA A 282 12.77 3.81 17.20
N ALA A 283 12.83 2.56 17.64
CA ALA A 283 13.75 2.10 18.67
C ALA A 283 15.20 1.97 18.18
N LEU A 284 15.39 1.54 16.93
CA LEU A 284 16.70 1.35 16.30
C LEU A 284 17.25 2.62 15.64
N SER A 285 16.40 3.63 15.46
CA SER A 285 16.76 4.86 14.77
C SER A 285 17.88 5.58 15.51
N SER A 286 18.95 5.93 14.78
CA SER A 286 20.05 6.72 15.35
C SER A 286 19.77 8.22 15.29
N ILE A 287 18.84 8.61 14.42
CA ILE A 287 18.28 9.97 14.38
C ILE A 287 17.08 10.06 15.36
N ARG A 288 16.66 11.28 15.71
CA ARG A 288 15.42 11.51 16.47
C ARG A 288 14.38 12.05 15.50
N PRO A 289 13.73 11.21 14.68
CA PRO A 289 12.85 11.69 13.63
C PRO A 289 11.57 12.27 14.26
N ARG A 290 10.97 13.25 13.59
CA ARG A 290 9.55 13.57 13.82
C ARG A 290 8.71 12.39 13.36
N THR A 291 7.73 12.03 14.16
CA THR A 291 6.86 10.89 13.91
C THR A 291 5.45 11.34 13.57
N PHE A 292 4.80 10.62 12.66
CA PHE A 292 3.45 10.93 12.20
C PHE A 292 2.57 9.70 12.30
N THR A 293 1.40 9.84 12.89
CA THR A 293 0.46 8.75 13.16
C THR A 293 -0.90 9.15 12.61
N ALA A 294 -1.50 8.28 11.79
CA ALA A 294 -2.87 8.50 11.34
C ALA A 294 -3.84 8.29 12.50
N LEU A 295 -4.77 9.24 12.67
CA LEU A 295 -5.84 9.20 13.65
C LEU A 295 -7.19 9.22 12.92
N ASN A 296 -7.77 8.04 12.75
CA ASN A 296 -9.10 7.77 12.22
C ASN A 296 -9.82 6.71 13.08
N GLY A 297 -11.10 6.44 12.78
CA GLY A 297 -11.90 5.49 13.55
C GLY A 297 -11.31 4.08 13.61
N SER A 298 -10.71 3.59 12.53
CA SER A 298 -10.06 2.27 12.50
C SER A 298 -8.77 2.22 13.32
N THR A 299 -7.90 3.24 13.20
CA THR A 299 -6.64 3.33 13.97
C THR A 299 -6.87 3.59 15.45
N LEU A 300 -8.01 4.17 15.83
CA LEU A 300 -8.44 4.28 17.22
C LEU A 300 -8.96 2.93 17.72
N ALA A 301 -9.83 2.27 16.96
CA ALA A 301 -10.44 0.99 17.33
C ALA A 301 -9.39 -0.14 17.48
N ASN A 302 -8.39 -0.20 16.61
CA ASN A 302 -7.29 -1.16 16.74
C ASN A 302 -6.16 -0.69 17.68
N GLN A 303 -6.28 0.52 18.25
CA GLN A 303 -5.32 1.18 19.14
C GLN A 303 -3.99 1.57 18.48
N ASP A 304 -3.83 1.48 17.16
CA ASP A 304 -2.62 1.91 16.45
C ASP A 304 -2.23 3.35 16.76
N SER A 305 -3.21 4.26 16.79
CA SER A 305 -2.95 5.68 17.05
C SER A 305 -2.46 5.93 18.48
N GLU A 306 -3.09 5.26 19.45
CA GLU A 306 -2.73 5.28 20.87
C GLU A 306 -1.34 4.68 21.12
N TYR A 307 -1.07 3.50 20.54
CA TYR A 307 0.24 2.87 20.67
C TYR A 307 1.33 3.69 19.99
N GLY A 308 1.06 4.32 18.84
CA GLY A 308 1.99 5.24 18.19
C GLY A 308 2.37 6.40 19.13
N HIS A 309 1.38 7.00 19.80
CA HIS A 309 1.60 8.04 20.80
C HIS A 309 2.45 7.55 21.99
N ARG A 310 2.14 6.36 22.52
CA ARG A 310 2.89 5.75 23.64
C ARG A 310 4.33 5.40 23.28
N VAL A 311 4.56 4.81 22.11
CA VAL A 311 5.91 4.48 21.61
C VAL A 311 6.73 5.75 21.45
N ALA A 312 6.17 6.79 20.84
CA ALA A 312 6.86 8.06 20.71
C ALA A 312 7.21 8.68 22.06
N ARG A 313 6.26 8.68 23.02
CA ARG A 313 6.50 9.17 24.38
C ARG A 313 7.60 8.39 25.10
N HIS A 314 7.64 7.06 24.92
CA HIS A 314 8.67 6.20 25.50
C HIS A 314 10.08 6.58 25.05
N TYR A 315 10.26 6.84 23.74
CA TYR A 315 11.55 7.24 23.17
C TYR A 315 11.82 8.75 23.15
N GLY A 316 10.84 9.55 23.60
CA GLY A 316 10.88 11.02 23.58
C GLY A 316 10.90 11.61 22.17
N LEU A 317 10.18 11.00 21.23
CA LEU A 317 10.04 11.46 19.85
C LEU A 317 8.86 12.43 19.74
N ASP A 318 9.00 13.45 18.90
CA ASP A 318 7.88 14.33 18.54
C ASP A 318 6.86 13.51 17.75
N ASN A 319 5.60 13.46 18.19
CA ASN A 319 4.54 12.69 17.54
C ASN A 319 3.35 13.56 17.15
N HIS A 320 3.12 13.63 15.85
CA HIS A 320 2.02 14.36 15.23
C HIS A 320 0.87 13.40 14.91
N GLN A 321 -0.24 13.53 15.65
CA GLN A 321 -1.45 12.75 15.44
C GLN A 321 -2.30 13.44 14.38
N VAL A 322 -2.27 12.93 13.15
CA VAL A 322 -2.91 13.54 11.99
C VAL A 322 -4.35 13.07 11.92
N LEU A 323 -5.29 14.00 12.14
CA LEU A 323 -6.71 13.74 12.26
C LEU A 323 -7.37 13.58 10.89
N PHE A 324 -8.02 12.44 10.71
CA PHE A 324 -8.96 12.16 9.61
C PHE A 324 -10.38 12.22 10.16
N ASP A 325 -10.96 13.41 10.11
CA ASP A 325 -12.28 13.68 10.66
C ASP A 325 -13.36 12.92 9.88
N VAL A 326 -14.24 12.22 10.61
CA VAL A 326 -15.31 11.42 10.01
C VAL A 326 -16.34 12.26 9.25
N SER A 327 -16.39 13.58 9.51
CA SER A 327 -17.25 14.50 8.77
C SER A 327 -16.71 14.85 7.38
N GLN A 328 -15.45 14.55 7.08
CA GLN A 328 -14.80 14.91 5.83
C GLN A 328 -14.90 13.77 4.83
N VAL A 329 -15.44 14.08 3.65
CA VAL A 329 -15.52 13.16 2.51
C VAL A 329 -14.58 13.68 1.42
N PRO A 330 -13.71 12.82 0.85
CA PRO A 330 -12.86 13.23 -0.27
C PRO A 330 -13.71 13.74 -1.43
N ALA A 331 -13.31 14.83 -2.05
CA ALA A 331 -13.99 15.30 -3.25
C ALA A 331 -13.70 14.37 -4.44
N ALA A 332 -14.64 14.25 -5.37
CA ALA A 332 -14.47 13.44 -6.59
C ALA A 332 -13.17 13.80 -7.35
N GLN A 333 -12.84 15.09 -7.45
CA GLN A 333 -11.61 15.53 -8.12
C GLN A 333 -10.34 15.16 -7.34
N GLU A 334 -10.37 15.15 -6.01
CA GLU A 334 -9.24 14.71 -5.18
C GLU A 334 -8.97 13.23 -5.39
N TRP A 335 -10.02 12.40 -5.43
CA TRP A 335 -9.91 10.99 -5.73
C TRP A 335 -9.34 10.75 -7.13
N LYS A 336 -9.83 11.47 -8.13
CA LYS A 336 -9.33 11.40 -9.51
C LYS A 336 -7.83 11.76 -9.61
N ASN A 337 -7.41 12.80 -8.89
CA ASN A 337 -6.00 13.20 -8.83
C ASN A 337 -5.13 12.14 -8.14
N LEU A 338 -5.61 11.52 -7.06
CA LEU A 338 -4.91 10.41 -6.39
C LEU A 338 -4.84 9.18 -7.31
N LEU A 339 -5.94 8.80 -7.93
CA LEU A 339 -5.99 7.66 -8.84
C LEU A 339 -5.03 7.84 -10.02
N TRP A 340 -4.97 9.04 -10.62
CA TRP A 340 -4.01 9.35 -11.67
C TRP A 340 -2.57 9.43 -11.19
N LEU A 341 -2.33 9.87 -9.94
CA LEU A 341 -1.00 9.81 -9.35
C LEU A 341 -0.54 8.35 -9.25
N LEU A 342 -1.40 7.44 -8.76
CA LEU A 342 -1.09 6.02 -8.56
C LEU A 342 -1.05 5.18 -9.84
N GLU A 343 -1.90 5.50 -10.81
CA GLU A 343 -2.04 4.76 -12.08
C GLU A 343 -2.41 3.28 -11.85
N SER A 344 -3.20 3.00 -10.81
CA SER A 344 -3.55 1.65 -10.40
C SER A 344 -4.99 1.58 -9.88
N PRO A 345 -5.80 0.59 -10.29
CA PRO A 345 -7.15 0.40 -9.76
C PRO A 345 -7.16 0.02 -8.27
N GLN A 346 -6.02 -0.37 -7.70
CA GLN A 346 -5.87 -0.66 -6.27
C GLN A 346 -5.89 0.60 -5.37
N CYS A 347 -6.14 1.79 -5.94
CA CYS A 347 -6.38 3.00 -5.17
C CYS A 347 -7.54 2.79 -4.20
N GLY A 348 -7.27 2.87 -2.89
CA GLY A 348 -8.23 2.57 -1.83
C GLY A 348 -8.08 3.50 -0.62
N PRO A 349 -8.89 3.28 0.43
CA PRO A 349 -8.88 4.10 1.63
C PRO A 349 -7.52 4.24 2.30
N GLU A 350 -6.76 3.14 2.42
CA GLU A 350 -5.41 3.16 3.01
C GLU A 350 -4.47 4.08 2.24
N VAL A 351 -4.50 4.00 0.91
CA VAL A 351 -3.65 4.81 0.04
C VAL A 351 -4.03 6.30 0.09
N PHE A 352 -5.32 6.59 0.25
CA PHE A 352 -5.80 7.95 0.51
C PHE A 352 -5.22 8.48 1.82
N TYR A 353 -5.39 7.77 2.94
CA TYR A 353 -4.83 8.21 4.22
C TYR A 353 -3.31 8.38 4.18
N LYS A 354 -2.59 7.47 3.51
CA LYS A 354 -1.14 7.58 3.30
C LYS A 354 -0.78 8.84 2.51
N ARG A 355 -1.49 9.14 1.42
CA ARG A 355 -1.26 10.37 0.64
C ARG A 355 -1.49 11.61 1.49
N GLU A 356 -2.57 11.63 2.24
CA GLU A 356 -2.94 12.78 3.06
C GLU A 356 -1.99 13.00 4.23
N LEU A 357 -1.43 11.93 4.83
CA LEU A 357 -0.30 12.04 5.76
C LEU A 357 0.89 12.74 5.11
N TYR A 358 1.29 12.34 3.90
CA TYR A 358 2.38 13.01 3.20
C TYR A 358 2.07 14.47 2.85
N ARG A 359 0.83 14.79 2.48
CA ARG A 359 0.41 16.18 2.24
C ARG A 359 0.48 17.02 3.50
N PHE A 360 0.06 16.48 4.65
CA PHE A 360 0.22 17.12 5.95
C PHE A 360 1.70 17.37 6.26
N VAL A 361 2.56 16.36 6.13
CA VAL A 361 4.01 16.48 6.37
C VAL A 361 4.60 17.57 5.47
N LYS A 362 4.28 17.56 4.17
CA LYS A 362 4.81 18.56 3.24
C LYS A 362 4.35 19.98 3.55
N ALA A 363 3.11 20.14 4.01
CA ALA A 363 2.55 21.45 4.35
C ALA A 363 3.11 21.99 5.68
N SER A 364 3.27 21.13 6.69
CA SER A 364 3.66 21.50 8.05
C SER A 364 5.18 21.50 8.28
N PHE A 365 5.91 20.62 7.58
CA PHE A 365 7.35 20.35 7.76
C PHE A 365 8.05 20.20 6.40
N PRO A 366 8.11 21.27 5.57
CA PRO A 366 8.63 21.21 4.21
C PRO A 366 10.12 20.83 4.10
N GLU A 367 10.88 20.88 5.21
CA GLU A 367 12.26 20.44 5.37
C GLU A 367 12.41 18.91 5.36
N ILE A 368 11.35 18.18 5.71
CA ILE A 368 11.34 16.72 5.63
C ILE A 368 11.26 16.31 4.16
N LYS A 369 12.31 15.66 3.67
CA LYS A 369 12.39 15.17 2.30
C LYS A 369 12.43 13.64 2.20
N GLY A 370 12.55 12.93 3.31
CA GLY A 370 12.44 11.48 3.35
C GLY A 370 11.61 10.98 4.54
N MET A 371 11.08 9.78 4.42
CA MET A 371 10.20 9.14 5.39
C MET A 371 10.58 7.68 5.56
N LEU A 372 10.89 7.28 6.79
CA LEU A 372 11.09 5.88 7.16
C LEU A 372 9.73 5.19 7.36
N LEU A 373 9.59 3.99 6.81
CA LEU A 373 8.35 3.21 6.80
C LEU A 373 8.60 1.76 7.25
N GLY A 374 7.63 1.15 7.92
CA GLY A 374 7.66 -0.27 8.33
C GLY A 374 7.27 -1.27 7.22
N GLY A 375 7.05 -0.80 5.99
CA GLY A 375 6.60 -1.63 4.86
C GLY A 375 7.60 -2.75 4.51
N GLY A 376 7.08 -3.94 4.21
CA GLY A 376 7.87 -5.14 3.90
C GLY A 376 8.05 -6.11 5.08
N SER A 377 7.79 -5.66 6.32
CA SER A 377 7.92 -6.52 7.50
C SER A 377 6.89 -7.65 7.51
N ASP A 378 5.62 -7.34 7.24
CA ASP A 378 4.54 -8.33 7.30
C ASP A 378 4.75 -9.47 6.31
N GLU A 379 5.21 -9.13 5.11
CA GLU A 379 5.41 -10.05 4.00
C GLU A 379 6.53 -11.06 4.24
N PHE A 380 7.63 -10.61 4.84
CA PHE A 380 8.85 -11.40 4.96
C PHE A 380 9.18 -11.86 6.37
N ASN A 381 8.48 -11.37 7.39
CA ASN A 381 8.61 -11.84 8.79
C ASN A 381 7.41 -12.66 9.26
N GLY A 382 6.47 -12.99 8.37
CA GLY A 382 5.29 -13.78 8.70
C GLY A 382 4.23 -13.02 9.49
N GLY A 383 4.07 -11.72 9.21
CA GLY A 383 3.01 -10.91 9.81
C GLY A 383 1.59 -11.35 9.44
N TYR A 384 1.42 -12.15 8.38
CA TYR A 384 0.12 -12.68 7.98
C TYR A 384 -0.08 -14.16 8.34
N THR A 385 0.85 -14.83 9.04
CA THR A 385 0.71 -16.28 9.31
C THR A 385 -0.52 -16.59 10.17
N ALA A 386 -0.76 -15.76 11.21
CA ALA A 386 -1.92 -15.90 12.10
C ALA A 386 -3.26 -15.57 11.41
N SER A 387 -3.24 -14.96 10.21
CA SER A 387 -4.46 -14.74 9.44
C SER A 387 -5.00 -16.02 8.78
N PHE A 388 -4.21 -17.11 8.77
CA PHE A 388 -4.60 -18.39 8.18
C PHE A 388 -5.08 -19.44 9.20
N GLY A 389 -4.94 -19.16 10.51
CA GLY A 389 -5.26 -20.10 11.57
C GLY A 389 -4.44 -19.86 12.84
N ASP A 390 -4.57 -20.76 13.80
CA ASP A 390 -3.95 -20.65 15.13
C ASP A 390 -2.54 -21.25 15.19
N ASP A 391 -2.15 -22.05 14.19
CA ASP A 391 -0.83 -22.67 14.13
C ASP A 391 -0.24 -22.80 12.71
N TRP A 392 1.00 -23.29 12.67
CA TRP A 392 1.76 -23.48 11.43
C TRP A 392 1.13 -24.49 10.46
N ALA A 393 0.48 -25.53 10.98
CA ALA A 393 -0.13 -26.56 10.15
C ALA A 393 -1.36 -26.00 9.42
N GLU A 394 -2.17 -25.20 10.12
CA GLU A 394 -3.29 -24.47 9.53
C GLU A 394 -2.81 -23.44 8.49
N PHE A 395 -1.75 -22.69 8.80
CA PHE A 395 -1.11 -21.79 7.83
C PHE A 395 -0.67 -22.52 6.55
N ALA A 396 0.09 -23.61 6.69
CA ALA A 396 0.58 -24.38 5.55
C ALA A 396 -0.58 -24.97 4.73
N SER A 397 -1.60 -25.51 5.41
CA SER A 397 -2.81 -26.03 4.76
C SER A 397 -3.61 -24.93 4.05
N GLY A 398 -3.69 -23.73 4.63
CA GLY A 398 -4.36 -22.58 4.05
C GLY A 398 -3.71 -22.13 2.75
N VAL A 399 -2.39 -21.97 2.73
CA VAL A 399 -1.64 -21.63 1.51
C VAL A 399 -1.77 -22.73 0.44
N ASP A 400 -1.70 -24.00 0.82
CA ASP A 400 -1.93 -25.11 -0.11
C ASP A 400 -3.36 -25.14 -0.65
N GLY A 401 -4.35 -24.84 0.18
CA GLY A 401 -5.74 -24.73 -0.22
C GLY A 401 -5.96 -23.62 -1.25
N MET A 402 -5.32 -22.46 -1.07
CA MET A 402 -5.36 -21.37 -2.04
C MET A 402 -4.74 -21.77 -3.38
N ALA A 403 -3.56 -22.41 -3.37
CA ALA A 403 -2.91 -22.86 -4.60
C ALA A 403 -3.71 -23.92 -5.35
N LEU A 404 -4.37 -24.83 -4.63
CA LEU A 404 -5.23 -25.83 -5.25
C LEU A 404 -6.45 -25.19 -5.94
N ARG A 405 -7.03 -24.12 -5.39
CA ARG A 405 -8.14 -23.40 -6.04
C ARG A 405 -7.72 -22.82 -7.38
N ASP A 406 -6.53 -22.22 -7.46
CA ASP A 406 -5.97 -21.72 -8.72
C ASP A 406 -5.81 -22.85 -9.76
N ASP A 407 -5.24 -24.00 -9.35
CA ASP A 407 -5.12 -25.17 -10.23
C ASP A 407 -6.50 -25.75 -10.66
N HIS A 408 -7.52 -25.70 -9.80
CA HIS A 408 -8.89 -26.08 -10.16
C HIS A 408 -9.44 -25.20 -11.28
N HIS A 409 -9.19 -23.89 -11.23
CA HIS A 409 -9.61 -22.97 -12.28
C HIS A 409 -8.94 -23.28 -13.62
N ARG A 410 -7.67 -23.72 -13.60
CA ARG A 410 -6.96 -24.20 -14.82
C ARG A 410 -7.49 -25.55 -15.31
N HIS A 411 -7.93 -26.42 -14.41
CA HIS A 411 -8.43 -27.77 -14.70
C HIS A 411 -9.92 -27.93 -14.38
N ARG A 412 -10.78 -27.07 -14.95
CA ARG A 412 -12.23 -27.02 -14.64
C ARG A 412 -12.96 -28.38 -14.69
N GLY A 413 -12.56 -29.29 -15.59
CA GLY A 413 -13.16 -30.63 -15.70
C GLY A 413 -12.86 -31.55 -14.51
N LEU A 414 -11.81 -31.27 -13.75
CA LEU A 414 -11.43 -31.99 -12.53
C LEU A 414 -11.92 -31.29 -11.26
N ALA A 415 -12.14 -29.97 -11.29
CA ALA A 415 -12.59 -29.18 -10.14
C ALA A 415 -13.85 -29.74 -9.45
N ALA A 416 -14.85 -30.16 -10.23
CA ALA A 416 -16.09 -30.73 -9.71
C ALA A 416 -15.88 -31.99 -8.84
N TRP A 417 -14.84 -32.80 -9.11
CA TRP A 417 -14.52 -34.00 -8.35
C TRP A 417 -13.88 -33.71 -6.99
N TRP A 418 -13.45 -32.46 -6.79
CA TRP A 418 -12.84 -31.96 -5.56
C TRP A 418 -13.83 -31.13 -4.75
N GLU A 419 -14.63 -30.29 -5.42
CA GLU A 419 -15.61 -29.40 -4.78
C GLU A 419 -16.86 -30.15 -4.28
N GLN A 420 -17.25 -31.25 -4.93
CA GLN A 420 -18.47 -31.99 -4.59
C GLN A 420 -18.27 -33.07 -3.52
N SER A 421 -17.06 -33.19 -2.96
CA SER A 421 -16.76 -34.20 -1.96
C SER A 421 -16.01 -33.58 -0.78
N PRO A 422 -16.38 -33.90 0.48
CA PRO A 422 -15.64 -33.43 1.66
C PRO A 422 -14.22 -34.00 1.73
N ARG A 423 -13.88 -34.97 0.88
CA ARG A 423 -12.53 -35.51 0.72
C ARG A 423 -12.18 -35.64 -0.77
N PRO A 424 -10.93 -35.35 -1.17
CA PRO A 424 -10.52 -35.52 -2.56
C PRO A 424 -10.77 -36.92 -3.10
N LEU A 425 -11.52 -37.04 -4.20
CA LEU A 425 -11.71 -38.31 -4.91
C LEU A 425 -10.60 -38.57 -5.95
N VAL A 426 -9.89 -37.51 -6.33
CA VAL A 426 -8.74 -37.55 -7.25
C VAL A 426 -7.47 -37.22 -6.45
N ARG A 427 -6.32 -37.63 -6.98
CA ARG A 427 -5.00 -37.32 -6.41
C ARG A 427 -4.59 -35.87 -6.71
N ALA A 428 -3.98 -35.17 -5.74
CA ALA A 428 -3.65 -33.74 -5.88
C ALA A 428 -2.58 -33.52 -6.96
N GLU A 429 -1.71 -34.52 -7.16
CA GLU A 429 -0.69 -34.54 -8.19
C GLU A 429 -1.26 -34.50 -9.61
N VAL A 430 -2.55 -34.84 -9.79
CA VAL A 430 -3.23 -34.76 -11.09
C VAL A 430 -3.53 -33.31 -11.45
N LEU A 431 -3.87 -32.47 -10.46
CA LEU A 431 -4.11 -31.04 -10.62
C LEU A 431 -2.79 -30.27 -10.80
N ARG A 432 -1.74 -30.71 -10.10
CA ARG A 432 -0.42 -30.06 -10.10
C ARG A 432 0.50 -30.50 -11.26
N ARG A 433 -0.02 -31.15 -12.31
CA ARG A 433 0.82 -31.70 -13.40
C ARG A 433 1.61 -30.59 -14.10
N GLY A 434 2.92 -30.55 -13.85
CA GLY A 434 3.85 -29.57 -14.44
C GLY A 434 4.38 -28.54 -13.45
N THR A 435 3.79 -28.45 -12.25
CA THR A 435 4.26 -27.58 -11.16
C THR A 435 4.99 -28.45 -10.13
N PRO A 436 6.25 -28.16 -9.79
CA PRO A 436 6.92 -28.86 -8.68
C PRO A 436 6.06 -28.78 -7.42
N ALA A 437 6.05 -29.84 -6.61
CA ALA A 437 5.50 -29.74 -5.25
C ALA A 437 6.40 -28.81 -4.44
N GLU A 438 6.13 -27.51 -4.53
CA GLU A 438 6.85 -26.49 -3.79
C GLU A 438 6.35 -26.44 -2.35
N ASP A 439 7.28 -26.24 -1.43
CA ASP A 439 7.00 -25.99 -0.02
C ASP A 439 6.02 -24.81 0.14
N PRO A 440 4.95 -24.93 0.94
CA PRO A 440 3.92 -23.88 1.05
C PRO A 440 4.47 -22.52 1.51
N TYR A 441 5.46 -22.52 2.41
CA TYR A 441 6.04 -21.27 2.90
C TYR A 441 6.88 -20.57 1.82
N GLU A 442 7.72 -21.30 1.09
CA GLU A 442 8.43 -20.72 -0.05
C GLU A 442 7.48 -20.15 -1.11
N ARG A 443 6.36 -20.85 -1.35
CA ARG A 443 5.31 -20.40 -2.27
C ARG A 443 4.64 -19.11 -1.78
N TYR A 444 4.31 -19.05 -0.48
CA TYR A 444 3.80 -17.85 0.17
C TYR A 444 4.76 -16.66 0.02
N LEU A 445 6.06 -16.86 0.24
CA LEU A 445 7.04 -15.78 0.10
C LEU A 445 7.17 -15.30 -1.36
N ARG A 446 7.11 -16.20 -2.35
CA ARG A 446 7.08 -15.81 -3.78
C ARG A 446 5.85 -14.99 -4.13
N TRP A 447 4.68 -15.40 -3.62
CA TRP A 447 3.45 -14.62 -3.74
C TRP A 447 3.63 -13.23 -3.13
N LYS A 448 4.14 -13.13 -1.90
CA LYS A 448 4.38 -11.84 -1.24
C LYS A 448 5.44 -10.98 -1.91
N TYR A 449 6.47 -11.57 -2.49
CA TYR A 449 7.46 -10.85 -3.30
C TYR A 449 6.84 -10.20 -4.54
N ARG A 450 5.81 -10.80 -5.16
CA ARG A 450 5.03 -10.16 -6.23
C ARG A 450 4.07 -9.11 -5.67
N ASP A 451 3.35 -9.40 -4.58
CA ASP A 451 2.41 -8.45 -3.96
C ASP A 451 3.09 -7.13 -3.60
N VAL A 452 4.27 -7.19 -2.95
CA VAL A 452 5.04 -6.00 -2.56
C VAL A 452 5.36 -5.11 -3.76
N GLN A 453 5.66 -5.71 -4.91
CA GLN A 453 5.98 -4.96 -6.13
C GLN A 453 4.76 -4.22 -6.71
N GLN A 454 3.57 -4.82 -6.70
CA GLN A 454 2.36 -4.22 -7.30
C GLN A 454 1.58 -3.34 -6.33
N TYR A 455 1.75 -3.56 -5.03
CA TYR A 455 0.99 -2.89 -3.99
C TYR A 455 1.88 -1.96 -3.14
N ASN A 456 2.64 -2.49 -2.17
CA ASN A 456 3.40 -1.69 -1.19
C ASN A 456 4.37 -0.71 -1.87
N CYS A 457 5.34 -1.22 -2.64
CA CYS A 457 6.35 -0.38 -3.30
C CYS A 457 5.71 0.68 -4.21
N TRP A 458 4.65 0.33 -4.92
CA TRP A 458 4.01 1.23 -5.88
C TRP A 458 3.25 2.37 -5.22
N HIS A 459 2.39 2.07 -4.25
CA HIS A 459 1.61 3.13 -3.63
C HIS A 459 2.47 3.94 -2.65
N GLU A 460 3.41 3.32 -1.93
CA GLU A 460 4.30 4.04 -1.01
C GLU A 460 5.20 5.01 -1.77
N ASP A 461 5.82 4.58 -2.87
CA ASP A 461 6.65 5.47 -3.70
C ASP A 461 5.82 6.61 -4.29
N ARG A 462 4.65 6.32 -4.91
CA ARG A 462 3.87 7.35 -5.60
C ARG A 462 3.16 8.32 -4.67
N THR A 463 2.63 7.87 -3.52
CA THR A 463 2.00 8.77 -2.55
C THR A 463 3.01 9.71 -1.90
N ALA A 464 4.20 9.19 -1.56
CA ALA A 464 5.31 10.00 -1.05
C ALA A 464 5.78 10.98 -2.13
N ALA A 465 5.99 10.48 -3.35
CA ALA A 465 6.46 11.28 -4.47
C ALA A 465 5.48 12.38 -4.87
N GLY A 466 4.17 12.13 -4.77
CA GLY A 466 3.14 13.14 -4.97
C GLY A 466 3.19 14.31 -3.99
N SER A 467 4.05 14.25 -2.96
CA SER A 467 4.30 15.33 -2.00
C SER A 467 5.78 15.72 -1.94
N GLY A 468 6.60 15.27 -2.91
CA GLY A 468 8.04 15.56 -2.95
C GLY A 468 8.81 14.97 -1.76
N ILE A 469 8.41 13.79 -1.27
CA ILE A 469 9.05 13.07 -0.16
C ILE A 469 9.49 11.68 -0.65
N GLU A 470 10.67 11.23 -0.23
CA GLU A 470 11.15 9.88 -0.47
C GLU A 470 10.70 8.89 0.60
N ALA A 471 9.94 7.86 0.22
CA ALA A 471 9.71 6.68 1.06
C ALA A 471 10.96 5.78 1.14
N ARG A 472 11.34 5.38 2.35
CA ARG A 472 12.44 4.45 2.67
C ARG A 472 11.92 3.30 3.53
N VAL A 473 12.25 2.06 3.15
CA VAL A 473 11.64 0.82 3.68
C VAL A 473 12.73 -0.15 4.18
N PRO A 474 13.22 0.01 5.44
CA PRO A 474 14.34 -0.79 5.96
C PRO A 474 14.10 -2.31 5.93
N PHE A 475 12.85 -2.76 6.05
CA PHE A 475 12.50 -4.18 6.01
C PHE A 475 12.68 -4.83 4.62
N LEU A 476 12.83 -4.03 3.56
CA LEU A 476 13.15 -4.52 2.21
C LEU A 476 14.66 -4.54 1.92
N ASP A 477 15.51 -4.56 2.95
CA ASP A 477 16.89 -4.99 2.76
C ASP A 477 16.93 -6.47 2.40
N HIS A 478 17.48 -6.78 1.22
CA HIS A 478 17.62 -8.16 0.74
C HIS A 478 18.31 -9.08 1.73
N ARG A 479 19.24 -8.59 2.57
CA ARG A 479 19.93 -9.42 3.57
C ARG A 479 18.96 -9.92 4.64
N LEU A 480 18.00 -9.08 5.04
CA LEU A 480 16.95 -9.46 6.00
C LEU A 480 16.01 -10.48 5.38
N VAL A 481 15.51 -10.16 4.18
CA VAL A 481 14.57 -11.03 3.47
C VAL A 481 15.22 -12.37 3.12
N GLU A 482 16.48 -12.38 2.72
CA GLU A 482 17.26 -13.60 2.49
C GLU A 482 17.38 -14.46 3.75
N LEU A 483 17.69 -13.84 4.89
CA LEU A 483 17.77 -14.57 6.15
C LEU A 483 16.41 -15.19 6.53
N SER A 484 15.32 -14.42 6.43
CA SER A 484 13.96 -14.88 6.76
C SER A 484 13.44 -15.95 5.79
N ALA A 485 13.75 -15.83 4.50
CA ALA A 485 13.35 -16.81 3.48
C ALA A 485 14.13 -18.13 3.61
N CYS A 486 15.36 -18.08 4.13
CA CYS A 486 16.20 -19.25 4.32
C CYS A 486 15.99 -19.98 5.66
N VAL A 487 14.99 -19.60 6.47
CA VAL A 487 14.68 -20.31 7.73
C VAL A 487 14.29 -21.77 7.44
N PRO A 488 15.00 -22.76 8.01
CA PRO A 488 14.77 -24.17 7.72
C PRO A 488 13.41 -24.63 8.24
N PRO A 489 12.75 -25.63 7.60
CA PRO A 489 11.38 -26.01 7.92
C PRO A 489 11.13 -26.35 9.39
N SER A 490 12.13 -26.93 10.07
CA SER A 490 12.08 -27.28 11.49
C SER A 490 12.01 -26.08 12.45
N LEU A 491 12.37 -24.88 11.99
CA LEU A 491 12.42 -23.66 12.80
C LEU A 491 11.34 -22.64 12.45
N ARG A 492 10.63 -22.79 11.32
CA ARG A 492 9.70 -21.75 10.83
C ARG A 492 8.54 -21.46 11.79
N SER A 493 7.91 -22.50 12.35
CA SER A 493 6.84 -22.29 13.34
C SER A 493 7.29 -21.52 14.58
N ARG A 494 8.59 -21.59 14.92
CA ARG A 494 9.18 -20.85 16.04
C ARG A 494 9.61 -19.44 15.65
N LEU A 495 10.24 -19.28 14.48
CA LEU A 495 10.91 -18.04 14.10
C LEU A 495 10.05 -17.13 13.21
N THR A 496 9.20 -17.67 12.35
CA THR A 496 8.46 -16.88 11.35
C THR A 496 6.99 -16.77 11.67
N TRP A 497 6.50 -17.40 12.74
CA TRP A 497 5.12 -17.24 13.20
C TRP A 497 4.93 -15.87 13.85
N ASP A 498 3.98 -15.08 13.35
CA ASP A 498 3.61 -13.76 13.90
C ASP A 498 4.85 -12.90 14.25
N LYS A 499 5.77 -12.77 13.30
CA LYS A 499 6.96 -11.91 13.41
C LYS A 499 7.91 -12.26 14.56
N ARG A 500 7.93 -13.51 15.04
CA ARG A 500 8.82 -13.93 16.15
C ARG A 500 10.29 -13.57 15.94
N LEU A 501 10.82 -13.69 14.74
CA LEU A 501 12.21 -13.30 14.42
C LEU A 501 12.48 -11.82 14.70
N LEU A 502 11.50 -10.95 14.39
CA LEU A 502 11.56 -9.53 14.69
C LEU A 502 11.37 -9.26 16.19
N ARG A 503 10.33 -9.84 16.80
CA ARG A 503 9.99 -9.61 18.22
C ARG A 503 11.14 -10.05 19.14
N ASP A 504 11.63 -11.28 18.95
CA ASP A 504 12.74 -11.83 19.71
C ASP A 504 14.06 -11.07 19.42
N GLY A 505 14.22 -10.57 18.18
CA GLY A 505 15.40 -9.79 17.77
C GLY A 505 15.47 -8.41 18.41
N LEU A 506 14.35 -7.91 18.93
CA LEU A 506 14.25 -6.62 19.62
C LEU A 506 14.20 -6.76 21.14
N ASP A 507 14.41 -7.96 21.68
CA ASP A 507 14.48 -8.14 23.13
C ASP A 507 15.56 -7.24 23.74
N GLY A 508 15.20 -6.50 24.79
CA GLY A 508 16.05 -5.48 25.41
C GLY A 508 16.20 -4.17 24.63
N VAL A 509 15.66 -4.05 23.40
CA VAL A 509 15.61 -2.81 22.62
C VAL A 509 14.20 -2.21 22.65
N LEU A 510 13.18 -3.03 22.37
CA LEU A 510 11.78 -2.64 22.39
C LEU A 510 11.11 -3.23 23.64
N PRO A 511 10.48 -2.42 24.51
CA PRO A 511 9.76 -2.92 25.68
C PRO A 511 8.74 -4.02 25.35
N PRO A 512 8.54 -5.02 26.23
CA PRO A 512 7.60 -6.11 25.99
C PRO A 512 6.18 -5.67 25.64
N GLU A 513 5.72 -4.54 26.20
CA GLU A 513 4.41 -3.96 25.89
C GLU A 513 4.21 -3.62 24.40
N PHE A 514 5.28 -3.27 23.70
CA PHE A 514 5.25 -2.96 22.26
C PHE A 514 5.69 -4.16 21.43
N ALA A 515 6.66 -4.93 21.93
CA ALA A 515 7.22 -6.08 21.23
C ALA A 515 6.25 -7.27 21.15
N GLU A 516 5.37 -7.48 22.13
CA GLU A 516 4.39 -8.60 22.15
C GLU A 516 2.98 -8.18 21.74
N ARG A 517 2.78 -6.94 21.27
CA ARG A 517 1.47 -6.48 20.78
C ARG A 517 1.01 -7.34 19.60
N THR A 518 -0.15 -7.97 19.73
CA THR A 518 -0.77 -8.76 18.65
C THR A 518 -1.03 -7.87 17.44
N LYS A 519 -0.75 -8.39 16.24
CA LYS A 519 -1.06 -7.66 15.01
C LYS A 519 -2.57 -7.57 14.84
N VAL A 520 -3.05 -6.37 14.54
CA VAL A 520 -4.43 -6.10 14.16
C VAL A 520 -4.43 -5.47 12.77
N GLY A 521 -5.47 -5.74 11.97
CA GLY A 521 -5.62 -5.13 10.65
C GLY A 521 -5.78 -3.61 10.73
N PHE A 522 -5.38 -2.90 9.68
CA PHE A 522 -5.57 -1.45 9.59
C PHE A 522 -7.06 -1.08 9.60
N PHE A 523 -7.88 -1.85 8.88
CA PHE A 523 -9.34 -1.83 9.00
C PHE A 523 -9.76 -2.84 10.06
N TYR A 524 -10.29 -2.37 11.19
CA TYR A 524 -10.67 -3.22 12.32
C TYR A 524 -11.89 -2.69 13.07
N GLY A 525 -12.70 -3.63 13.58
CA GLY A 525 -13.86 -3.36 14.42
C GLY A 525 -14.85 -2.39 13.77
N ASP A 526 -15.50 -1.58 14.59
CA ASP A 526 -16.48 -0.58 14.13
C ASP A 526 -15.84 0.56 13.33
N GLY A 527 -14.52 0.78 13.50
CA GLY A 527 -13.76 1.77 12.74
C GLY A 527 -13.81 1.57 11.22
N ILE A 528 -13.95 0.32 10.75
CA ILE A 528 -14.11 -0.01 9.32
C ILE A 528 -15.30 0.72 8.72
N ARG A 529 -16.43 0.71 9.44
CA ARG A 529 -17.69 1.31 8.99
C ARG A 529 -17.55 2.79 8.78
N HIS A 530 -16.90 3.48 9.71
CA HIS A 530 -16.69 4.92 9.61
C HIS A 530 -15.81 5.27 8.41
N THR A 531 -14.70 4.54 8.22
CA THR A 531 -13.83 4.72 7.07
C THR A 531 -14.56 4.44 5.76
N TYR A 532 -15.20 3.27 5.62
CA TYR A 532 -15.86 2.86 4.38
C TYR A 532 -17.10 3.70 4.06
N ARG A 533 -17.83 4.20 5.06
CA ARG A 533 -18.93 5.14 4.87
C ARG A 533 -18.46 6.43 4.21
N THR A 534 -17.28 6.93 4.56
CA THR A 534 -16.68 8.10 3.92
C THR A 534 -16.49 7.87 2.41
N PHE A 535 -15.98 6.72 1.99
CA PHE A 535 -15.75 6.43 0.57
C PHE A 535 -17.01 6.03 -0.19
N ALA A 536 -17.97 5.35 0.45
CA ALA A 536 -19.30 5.16 -0.12
C ALA A 536 -20.01 6.51 -0.32
N GLY A 537 -19.88 7.42 0.65
CA GLY A 537 -20.38 8.79 0.54
C GLY A 537 -19.74 9.58 -0.60
N MET A 538 -18.43 9.41 -0.82
CA MET A 538 -17.73 9.99 -1.98
C MET A 538 -18.28 9.47 -3.31
N LEU A 539 -18.49 8.15 -3.43
CA LEU A 539 -19.07 7.55 -4.63
C LEU A 539 -20.51 8.03 -4.89
N ALA A 540 -21.27 8.31 -3.83
CA ALA A 540 -22.66 8.76 -3.90
C ALA A 540 -22.85 10.28 -4.05
N ALA A 541 -21.77 11.05 -3.90
CA ALA A 541 -21.80 12.50 -3.99
C ALA A 541 -22.27 12.98 -5.38
N ASP A 542 -22.89 14.17 -5.41
CA ASP A 542 -23.37 14.83 -6.63
C ASP A 542 -24.25 13.95 -7.53
N GLY A 543 -25.05 13.06 -6.91
CA GLY A 543 -25.93 12.14 -7.64
C GLY A 543 -25.17 11.00 -8.31
N ASP A 544 -24.24 10.40 -7.57
CA ASP A 544 -23.35 9.31 -8.01
C ASP A 544 -22.41 9.69 -9.17
N ALA A 545 -22.07 10.97 -9.32
CA ALA A 545 -21.37 11.49 -10.50
C ALA A 545 -20.06 10.74 -10.82
N LEU A 546 -19.31 10.35 -9.79
CA LEU A 546 -18.05 9.62 -9.95
C LEU A 546 -18.27 8.19 -10.46
N LEU A 547 -19.30 7.50 -9.94
CA LEU A 547 -19.69 6.17 -10.42
C LEU A 547 -20.21 6.24 -11.86
N GLU A 548 -21.07 7.21 -12.17
CA GLU A 548 -21.62 7.37 -13.53
C GLU A 548 -20.54 7.75 -14.55
N GLU A 549 -19.54 8.55 -14.16
CA GLU A 549 -18.36 8.80 -15.00
C GLU A 549 -17.63 7.50 -15.32
N ALA A 550 -17.36 6.66 -14.31
CA ALA A 550 -16.69 5.37 -14.52
C ALA A 550 -17.48 4.44 -15.45
N LEU A 551 -18.80 4.35 -15.26
CA LEU A 551 -19.71 3.53 -16.07
C LEU A 551 -19.91 4.10 -17.49
N SER A 552 -19.60 5.37 -17.72
CA SER A 552 -19.70 5.98 -19.05
C SER A 552 -18.66 5.43 -20.04
N SER A 553 -17.59 4.85 -19.52
CA SER A 553 -16.46 4.35 -20.29
C SER A 553 -16.87 3.20 -21.24
N PRO A 554 -16.30 3.11 -22.47
CA PRO A 554 -16.71 2.10 -23.45
C PRO A 554 -16.56 0.66 -22.95
N ARG A 555 -15.45 0.29 -22.32
CA ARG A 555 -15.24 -1.07 -21.81
C ARG A 555 -15.95 -1.32 -20.50
N ALA A 556 -16.16 -0.31 -19.65
CA ALA A 556 -17.02 -0.45 -18.48
C ALA A 556 -18.41 -0.99 -18.87
N LYS A 557 -18.99 -0.56 -20.00
CA LYS A 557 -20.28 -1.07 -20.51
C LYS A 557 -20.24 -2.52 -21.01
N GLU A 558 -19.05 -3.04 -21.31
CA GLU A 558 -18.84 -4.42 -21.74
C GLU A 558 -18.65 -5.36 -20.54
N TYR A 559 -17.86 -4.93 -19.55
CA TYR A 559 -17.48 -5.77 -18.41
C TYR A 559 -18.37 -5.61 -17.18
N LEU A 560 -19.01 -4.44 -17.00
CA LEU A 560 -19.72 -4.11 -15.76
C LEU A 560 -21.22 -4.08 -15.96
N ASP A 561 -21.93 -4.64 -14.99
CA ASP A 561 -23.37 -4.46 -14.85
C ASP A 561 -23.63 -3.16 -14.07
N ALA A 562 -24.03 -2.12 -14.80
CA ALA A 562 -24.26 -0.79 -14.24
C ALA A 562 -25.37 -0.77 -13.18
N ASP A 563 -26.43 -1.56 -13.35
CA ASP A 563 -27.55 -1.57 -12.42
C ASP A 563 -27.15 -2.25 -11.11
N ASN A 564 -26.38 -3.34 -11.19
CA ASN A 564 -25.80 -3.99 -10.02
C ASN A 564 -24.76 -3.10 -9.32
N ALA A 565 -23.95 -2.33 -10.06
CA ALA A 565 -23.00 -1.38 -9.45
C ALA A 565 -23.72 -0.29 -8.66
N ARG A 566 -24.78 0.30 -9.21
CA ARG A 566 -25.64 1.29 -8.52
C ARG A 566 -26.34 0.68 -7.31
N ALA A 567 -26.93 -0.51 -7.47
CA ALA A 567 -27.58 -1.22 -6.37
C ALA A 567 -26.60 -1.53 -5.23
N THR A 568 -25.38 -1.95 -5.57
CA THR A 568 -24.29 -2.19 -4.61
C THR A 568 -23.93 -0.91 -3.87
N LEU A 569 -23.77 0.23 -4.56
CA LEU A 569 -23.52 1.52 -3.91
C LEU A 569 -24.65 1.88 -2.92
N ARG A 570 -25.91 1.71 -3.32
CA ARG A 570 -27.06 1.97 -2.44
C ARG A 570 -27.05 1.08 -1.20
N ALA A 571 -26.75 -0.21 -1.36
CA ALA A 571 -26.62 -1.15 -0.24
C ALA A 571 -25.45 -0.76 0.70
N LEU A 572 -24.30 -0.36 0.15
CA LEU A 572 -23.13 0.06 0.92
C LEU A 572 -23.35 1.36 1.73
N LEU A 573 -24.23 2.25 1.28
CA LEU A 573 -24.63 3.42 2.06
C LEU A 573 -25.48 3.05 3.29
N GLN A 574 -26.23 1.95 3.20
CA GLN A 574 -27.04 1.40 4.29
C GLN A 574 -26.19 0.57 5.25
N ASP A 575 -25.28 -0.26 4.72
CA ASP A 575 -24.32 -1.05 5.50
C ASP A 575 -22.86 -0.86 5.01
N PRO A 576 -22.16 0.16 5.52
CA PRO A 576 -20.77 0.42 5.14
C PRO A 576 -19.76 -0.49 5.85
N SER A 577 -20.19 -1.50 6.61
CA SER A 577 -19.26 -2.47 7.23
C SER A 577 -18.70 -3.48 6.22
N SER A 578 -19.34 -3.56 5.07
CA SER A 578 -19.07 -4.51 4.02
C SER A 578 -17.76 -4.19 3.29
N GLY A 579 -16.82 -5.15 3.27
CA GLY A 579 -15.59 -5.08 2.46
C GLY A 579 -15.82 -4.89 0.95
N HIS A 580 -17.06 -4.98 0.49
CA HIS A 580 -17.45 -4.69 -0.88
C HIS A 580 -17.20 -3.22 -1.29
N VAL A 581 -16.99 -2.28 -0.36
CA VAL A 581 -16.56 -0.90 -0.71
C VAL A 581 -15.25 -0.91 -1.49
N GLU A 582 -14.24 -1.65 -1.02
CA GLU A 582 -12.96 -1.75 -1.75
C GLU A 582 -13.13 -2.38 -3.13
N PHE A 583 -13.96 -3.43 -3.23
CA PHE A 583 -14.21 -4.09 -4.50
C PHE A 583 -14.89 -3.14 -5.51
N LEU A 584 -15.94 -2.43 -5.07
CA LEU A 584 -16.60 -1.43 -5.90
C LEU A 584 -15.64 -0.32 -6.31
N LEU A 585 -14.81 0.19 -5.40
CA LEU A 585 -13.78 1.19 -5.71
C LEU A 585 -12.81 0.69 -6.78
N ARG A 586 -12.30 -0.55 -6.69
CA ARG A 586 -11.39 -1.11 -7.70
C ARG A 586 -12.01 -1.11 -9.10
N VAL A 587 -13.28 -1.49 -9.19
CA VAL A 587 -14.03 -1.52 -10.45
C VAL A 587 -14.33 -0.11 -10.98
N VAL A 588 -14.76 0.81 -10.10
CA VAL A 588 -14.96 2.23 -10.45
C VAL A 588 -13.65 2.84 -10.94
N ASN A 589 -12.52 2.56 -10.26
CA ASN A 589 -11.21 3.06 -10.63
C ASN A 589 -10.78 2.58 -12.01
N LEU A 590 -11.10 1.36 -12.43
CA LEU A 590 -10.84 0.90 -13.82
C LEU A 590 -11.58 1.77 -14.84
N GLY A 591 -12.88 1.99 -14.62
CA GLY A 591 -13.69 2.87 -15.48
C GLY A 591 -13.15 4.30 -15.52
N LEU A 592 -12.80 4.86 -14.37
CA LEU A 592 -12.23 6.20 -14.26
C LEU A 592 -10.87 6.31 -14.96
N LEU A 593 -9.97 5.34 -14.78
CA LEU A 593 -8.67 5.32 -15.46
C LEU A 593 -8.84 5.34 -16.98
N GLU A 594 -9.77 4.54 -17.51
CA GLU A 594 -10.05 4.52 -18.96
C GLU A 594 -10.57 5.88 -19.46
N VAL A 595 -11.46 6.54 -18.72
CA VAL A 595 -11.92 7.90 -19.05
C VAL A 595 -10.76 8.91 -19.00
N MET A 596 -9.90 8.82 -17.97
CA MET A 596 -8.73 9.70 -17.80
C MET A 596 -7.69 9.54 -18.91
N LEU A 597 -7.58 8.38 -19.55
CA LEU A 597 -6.68 8.22 -20.71
C LEU A 597 -7.07 9.14 -21.87
N GLN A 598 -8.36 9.48 -22.00
CA GLN A 598 -8.88 10.41 -23.01
C GLN A 598 -8.81 11.86 -22.53
N GLN A 599 -9.07 12.09 -21.24
CA GLN A 599 -9.05 13.41 -20.60
C GLN A 599 -8.22 13.36 -19.32
N PRO A 600 -6.88 13.40 -19.42
CA PRO A 600 -6.02 13.27 -18.25
C PRO A 600 -6.25 14.46 -17.31
N PRO A 601 -6.28 14.24 -15.99
CA PRO A 601 -6.37 15.33 -15.04
C PRO A 601 -5.12 16.21 -15.11
N THR A 602 -5.24 17.44 -14.62
CA THR A 602 -4.13 18.38 -14.54
C THR A 602 -2.96 17.75 -13.77
N PRO A 603 -1.70 17.95 -14.21
CA PRO A 603 -0.54 17.46 -13.49
C PRO A 603 -0.56 17.84 -12.00
N PRO A 604 -0.10 16.98 -11.08
CA PRO A 604 -0.20 17.24 -9.63
C PRO A 604 0.42 18.56 -9.18
N VAL A 605 1.51 19.00 -9.85
CA VAL A 605 2.18 20.28 -9.59
C VAL A 605 1.36 21.52 -9.94
N GLU A 606 0.28 21.37 -10.70
CA GLU A 606 -0.61 22.44 -11.17
C GLU A 606 -2.03 22.31 -10.63
N ALA A 607 -2.33 21.22 -9.92
CA ALA A 607 -3.61 21.04 -9.29
C ALA A 607 -3.78 22.05 -8.15
N THR A 608 -4.99 22.61 -8.02
CA THR A 608 -5.35 23.43 -6.87
C THR A 608 -5.20 22.58 -5.59
N PRO A 609 -4.42 23.03 -4.60
CA PRO A 609 -4.25 22.27 -3.36
C PRO A 609 -5.59 22.17 -2.64
N ALA A 610 -6.01 20.95 -2.36
CA ALA A 610 -7.10 20.68 -1.44
C ALA A 610 -6.70 21.08 0.00
N PRO A 611 -7.66 21.23 0.92
CA PRO A 611 -7.37 21.28 2.35
C PRO A 611 -6.53 20.06 2.74
N VAL A 612 -5.53 20.28 3.60
CA VAL A 612 -4.74 19.20 4.20
C VAL A 612 -5.35 18.81 5.55
N PRO A 613 -5.16 17.57 6.02
CA PRO A 613 -5.53 17.19 7.38
C PRO A 613 -4.88 18.11 8.41
N VAL A 614 -5.44 18.10 9.62
CA VAL A 614 -4.91 18.87 10.76
C VAL A 614 -4.33 17.94 11.81
N GLU A 615 -3.43 18.46 12.62
CA GLU A 615 -2.95 17.77 13.82
C GLU A 615 -3.96 17.90 14.95
N LEU A 616 -4.18 16.80 15.69
CA LEU A 616 -4.80 16.83 17.00
C LEU A 616 -3.69 16.74 18.05
N ILE A 617 -3.50 17.81 18.82
CA ILE A 617 -2.52 17.83 19.91
C ILE A 617 -3.12 17.06 21.08
N ILE A 618 -2.48 15.96 21.48
CA ILE A 618 -2.91 15.11 22.60
C ILE A 618 -1.84 15.18 23.68
N GLY A 619 -2.19 15.69 24.86
CA GLY A 619 -1.29 15.74 26.02
C GLY A 619 -1.37 14.47 26.87
N ASP A 620 -2.60 14.05 27.17
CA ASP A 620 -2.88 12.84 27.93
C ASP A 620 -4.04 12.07 27.28
N TRP A 621 -3.70 10.94 26.65
CA TRP A 621 -4.64 10.16 25.85
C TRP A 621 -5.87 9.70 26.64
N GLU A 622 -5.68 9.28 27.89
CA GLU A 622 -6.79 8.74 28.69
C GLU A 622 -7.80 9.81 29.09
N SER A 623 -7.33 10.98 29.54
CA SER A 623 -8.25 12.07 29.89
C SER A 623 -8.92 12.71 28.67
N GLU A 624 -8.33 12.61 27.49
CA GLU A 624 -8.84 13.21 26.25
C GLU A 624 -9.61 12.21 25.35
N ARG A 625 -9.70 10.93 25.75
CA ARG A 625 -10.28 9.82 24.97
C ARG A 625 -11.65 10.13 24.38
N VAL A 626 -12.57 10.66 25.18
CA VAL A 626 -13.94 11.01 24.73
C VAL A 626 -13.92 12.08 23.64
N GLY A 627 -13.05 13.08 23.78
CA GLY A 627 -12.89 14.13 22.77
C GLY A 627 -12.28 13.61 21.47
N ILE A 628 -11.34 12.67 21.56
CA ILE A 628 -10.74 11.98 20.40
C ILE A 628 -11.80 11.15 19.67
N GLU A 629 -12.53 10.31 20.40
CA GLU A 629 -13.62 9.46 19.87
C GLU A 629 -14.64 10.29 19.10
N ALA A 630 -15.09 11.42 19.66
CA ALA A 630 -16.07 12.29 19.01
C ALA A 630 -15.62 12.89 17.66
N ARG A 631 -14.31 12.90 17.37
CA ARG A 631 -13.76 13.43 16.10
C ARG A 631 -13.60 12.36 15.02
N VAL A 632 -13.44 11.10 15.41
CA VAL A 632 -13.11 10.01 14.46
C VAL A 632 -14.18 8.92 14.38
N LEU A 633 -15.08 8.85 15.36
CA LEU A 633 -16.25 7.98 15.37
C LEU A 633 -17.48 8.86 15.19
N ARG A 634 -18.31 8.55 14.18
CA ARG A 634 -19.56 9.28 13.96
C ARG A 634 -20.62 8.70 14.88
N ARG A 635 -20.84 9.33 16.05
CA ARG A 635 -21.98 9.02 16.90
C ARG A 635 -23.22 9.82 16.44
N PRO A 636 -24.41 9.21 16.33
CA PRO A 636 -25.65 9.94 16.19
C PRO A 636 -25.81 10.85 17.41
N ASP A 637 -26.37 12.03 17.20
CA ASP A 637 -26.65 13.00 18.27
C ASP A 637 -27.81 12.47 19.12
N LEU A 638 -27.51 11.64 20.11
CA LEU A 638 -28.47 11.05 21.02
C LEU A 638 -28.93 12.12 22.02
N HIS A 639 -30.20 12.47 21.95
CA HIS A 639 -30.83 13.40 22.90
C HIS A 639 -32.26 12.98 23.20
N ASP A 640 -32.77 13.40 24.35
CA ASP A 640 -34.08 12.96 24.89
C ASP A 640 -35.24 13.12 23.90
N ALA A 641 -35.21 14.11 23.02
CA ALA A 641 -36.29 14.38 22.07
C ALA A 641 -36.36 13.41 20.88
N LEU A 642 -35.40 12.51 20.68
CA LEU A 642 -35.48 11.52 19.60
C LEU A 642 -36.57 10.48 19.87
N VAL A 643 -37.18 9.93 18.84
CA VAL A 643 -38.12 8.82 18.93
C VAL A 643 -37.46 7.58 18.34
N PRO A 644 -37.03 6.60 19.17
CA PRO A 644 -36.51 5.34 18.68
C PRO A 644 -37.64 4.41 18.22
N SER A 645 -37.42 3.72 17.11
CA SER A 645 -38.26 2.63 16.59
C SER A 645 -37.38 1.46 16.15
N LEU A 646 -37.86 0.23 16.29
CA LEU A 646 -37.24 -0.92 15.61
C LEU A 646 -37.41 -0.73 14.10
N ASP A 647 -36.36 -1.03 13.33
CA ASP A 647 -36.47 -1.05 11.86
C ASP A 647 -37.47 -2.14 11.42
N ASP A 648 -38.17 -1.91 10.31
CA ASP A 648 -39.23 -2.81 9.82
C ASP A 648 -38.70 -4.23 9.52
N SER A 649 -37.40 -4.37 9.25
CA SER A 649 -36.73 -5.65 9.00
C SER A 649 -36.34 -6.41 10.28
N VAL A 650 -36.50 -5.79 11.46
CA VAL A 650 -36.01 -6.29 12.74
C VAL A 650 -37.14 -6.88 13.57
N LEU A 651 -36.94 -8.11 14.04
CA LEU A 651 -37.82 -8.75 15.00
C LEU A 651 -37.13 -8.85 16.35
N LEU A 652 -37.77 -8.30 17.39
CA LEU A 652 -37.41 -8.55 18.78
C LEU A 652 -38.16 -9.79 19.29
N LEU A 653 -37.46 -10.91 19.39
CA LEU A 653 -38.01 -12.18 19.87
C LEU A 653 -37.63 -12.41 21.33
N THR A 654 -38.51 -13.09 22.06
CA THR A 654 -38.25 -13.56 23.43
C THR A 654 -38.04 -15.06 23.43
N ASP A 655 -37.03 -15.54 24.16
CA ASP A 655 -36.84 -16.98 24.35
C ASP A 655 -38.05 -17.58 25.09
N GLN A 656 -38.52 -18.75 24.64
CA GLN A 656 -39.69 -19.39 25.23
C GLN A 656 -39.42 -19.98 26.62
N LYS A 657 -38.17 -20.30 26.93
CA LYS A 657 -37.76 -20.91 28.20
C LYS A 657 -37.18 -19.88 29.15
N ASP A 658 -36.57 -18.82 28.62
CA ASP A 658 -35.98 -17.75 29.41
C ASP A 658 -36.51 -16.36 29.01
N PRO A 659 -37.44 -15.78 29.78
CA PRO A 659 -37.98 -14.46 29.49
C PRO A 659 -36.97 -13.32 29.71
N LEU A 660 -35.77 -13.57 30.22
CA LEU A 660 -34.68 -12.59 30.29
C LEU A 660 -33.84 -12.56 29.01
N LEU A 661 -33.95 -13.59 28.17
CA LEU A 661 -33.20 -13.65 26.93
C LEU A 661 -34.02 -13.10 25.76
N ARG A 662 -33.50 -12.08 25.08
CA ARG A 662 -34.07 -11.51 23.84
C ARG A 662 -33.15 -11.77 22.66
N TYR A 663 -33.75 -11.90 21.48
CA TYR A 663 -33.03 -12.02 20.21
C TYR A 663 -33.48 -10.92 19.27
N LEU A 664 -32.54 -10.12 18.77
CA LEU A 664 -32.78 -9.22 17.64
C LEU A 664 -32.44 -9.98 16.36
N VAL A 665 -33.46 -10.21 15.53
CA VAL A 665 -33.36 -11.02 14.31
C VAL A 665 -33.60 -10.13 13.10
N THR A 666 -32.69 -10.15 12.13
CA THR A 666 -32.88 -9.53 10.80
C THR A 666 -32.63 -10.55 9.71
N ASP A 667 -33.46 -10.54 8.67
CA ASP A 667 -33.38 -11.46 7.52
C ASP A 667 -33.31 -12.96 7.90
N GLY A 668 -33.91 -13.33 9.04
CA GLY A 668 -33.93 -14.71 9.54
C GLY A 668 -32.68 -15.15 10.29
N GLU A 669 -31.71 -14.25 10.52
CA GLU A 669 -30.51 -14.50 11.32
C GLU A 669 -30.56 -13.74 12.66
N ILE A 670 -30.13 -14.39 13.74
CA ILE A 670 -29.95 -13.72 15.04
C ILE A 670 -28.73 -12.81 14.91
N ARG A 671 -28.94 -11.49 15.04
CA ARG A 671 -27.86 -10.49 15.03
C ARG A 671 -27.33 -10.21 16.42
N PHE A 672 -28.21 -10.11 17.40
CA PHE A 672 -27.84 -9.84 18.79
C PHE A 672 -28.64 -10.71 19.75
N VAL A 673 -27.97 -11.16 20.79
CA VAL A 673 -28.58 -11.79 21.97
C VAL A 673 -28.46 -10.78 23.11
N VAL A 674 -29.59 -10.44 23.73
CA VAL A 674 -29.62 -9.57 24.91
C VAL A 674 -29.98 -10.44 26.11
N ASP A 675 -29.02 -10.59 27.01
CA ASP A 675 -29.23 -11.24 28.29
C ASP A 675 -29.65 -10.21 29.35
N GLY A 676 -30.87 -10.34 29.82
CA GLY A 676 -31.47 -9.48 30.84
C GLY A 676 -30.80 -9.51 32.20
N GLU A 677 -30.09 -10.60 32.55
CA GLU A 677 -29.31 -10.64 33.78
C GLU A 677 -28.06 -9.77 33.67
N GLU A 678 -27.43 -9.73 32.49
CA GLU A 678 -26.22 -8.94 32.24
C GLU A 678 -26.55 -7.48 31.88
N MET A 679 -27.67 -7.24 31.17
CA MET A 679 -28.03 -5.93 30.60
C MET A 679 -29.49 -5.51 30.92
N PRO A 680 -29.88 -5.42 32.20
CA PRO A 680 -31.27 -5.22 32.61
C PRO A 680 -31.86 -3.87 32.16
N GLN A 681 -31.06 -2.81 32.12
CA GLN A 681 -31.50 -1.48 31.68
C GLN A 681 -31.75 -1.44 30.17
N TRP A 682 -30.87 -2.06 29.39
CA TRP A 682 -31.01 -2.15 27.95
C TRP A 682 -32.22 -2.99 27.53
N GLN A 683 -32.44 -4.13 28.17
CA GLN A 683 -33.63 -4.95 27.91
C GLN A 683 -34.92 -4.18 28.19
N ARG A 684 -35.01 -3.48 29.33
CA ARG A 684 -36.19 -2.67 29.68
C ARG A 684 -36.44 -1.56 28.67
N LEU A 685 -35.37 -0.93 28.18
CA LEU A 685 -35.46 0.08 27.14
C LEU A 685 -35.99 -0.52 25.83
N LEU A 686 -35.39 -1.61 25.35
CA LEU A 686 -35.80 -2.33 24.13
C LEU A 686 -37.26 -2.78 24.18
N ASP A 687 -37.70 -3.37 25.28
CA ASP A 687 -39.08 -3.79 25.50
C ASP A 687 -40.06 -2.59 25.48
N GLY A 688 -39.56 -1.40 25.77
CA GLY A 688 -40.31 -0.15 25.75
C GLY A 688 -40.38 0.54 24.38
N ILE A 689 -39.50 0.22 23.42
CA ILE A 689 -39.45 0.90 22.12
C ILE A 689 -40.72 0.63 21.32
N ASP A 690 -41.48 1.69 21.05
CA ASP A 690 -42.77 1.62 20.34
C ASP A 690 -42.85 2.54 19.12
N GLY A 691 -41.78 3.26 18.79
CA GLY A 691 -41.75 4.22 17.68
C GLY A 691 -42.59 5.48 17.90
N GLN A 692 -43.06 5.73 19.13
CA GLN A 692 -43.89 6.89 19.45
C GLN A 692 -43.35 7.73 20.60
N ARG A 693 -42.88 7.08 21.68
CA ARG A 693 -42.35 7.78 22.84
C ARG A 693 -40.96 8.35 22.58
N THR A 694 -40.68 9.48 23.23
CA THR A 694 -39.35 10.07 23.16
C THR A 694 -38.34 9.23 23.93
N LEU A 695 -37.06 9.35 23.59
CA LEU A 695 -35.97 8.65 24.26
C LEU A 695 -35.93 9.01 25.74
N GLY A 696 -36.20 10.27 26.10
CA GLY A 696 -36.33 10.70 27.50
C GLY A 696 -37.46 9.99 28.24
N ASP A 697 -38.62 9.81 27.60
CA ASP A 697 -39.75 9.08 28.19
C ASP A 697 -39.42 7.59 28.40
N LEU A 698 -38.69 7.00 27.46
CA LEU A 698 -38.28 5.60 27.51
C LEU A 698 -37.20 5.35 28.56
N LEU A 699 -36.21 6.22 28.66
CA LEU A 699 -35.17 6.20 29.70
C LEU A 699 -35.80 6.31 31.10
N ALA A 700 -36.75 7.24 31.27
CA ALA A 700 -37.49 7.39 32.52
C ALA A 700 -38.32 6.13 32.87
N ALA A 701 -38.97 5.51 31.87
CA ALA A 701 -39.74 4.28 32.06
C ALA A 701 -38.85 3.06 32.33
N ALA A 702 -37.63 3.03 31.77
CA ALA A 702 -36.64 1.99 31.99
C ALA A 702 -35.79 2.22 33.25
N GLU A 703 -36.01 3.33 33.98
CA GLU A 703 -35.26 3.73 35.17
C GLU A 703 -33.73 3.71 34.92
N CYS A 704 -33.29 4.30 33.81
CA CYS A 704 -31.88 4.46 33.48
C CYS A 704 -31.59 5.84 32.90
N GLU A 705 -30.33 6.26 33.01
CA GLU A 705 -29.84 7.47 32.36
C GLU A 705 -29.35 7.14 30.93
N LEU A 706 -29.27 8.14 30.05
CA LEU A 706 -28.77 7.92 28.69
C LEU A 706 -27.39 7.26 28.71
N SER A 707 -26.48 7.69 29.60
CA SER A 707 -25.13 7.13 29.75
C SER A 707 -25.08 5.64 30.07
N ASP A 708 -26.16 5.06 30.62
CA ASP A 708 -26.21 3.64 30.97
C ASP A 708 -26.43 2.74 29.73
N VAL A 709 -27.07 3.29 28.69
CA VAL A 709 -27.52 2.57 27.49
C VAL A 709 -27.05 3.22 26.19
N GLU A 710 -26.29 4.32 26.27
CA GLU A 710 -25.87 5.14 25.14
C GLU A 710 -25.14 4.32 24.08
N GLU A 711 -24.19 3.48 24.51
CA GLU A 711 -23.39 2.64 23.63
C GLU A 711 -24.25 1.59 22.92
N LEU A 712 -25.20 0.97 23.63
CA LEU A 712 -26.09 -0.05 23.05
C LEU A 712 -27.15 0.57 22.13
N LEU A 713 -27.65 1.77 22.45
CA LEU A 713 -28.50 2.58 21.58
C LEU A 713 -27.75 2.97 20.31
N PHE A 714 -26.53 3.44 20.47
CA PHE A 714 -25.66 3.81 19.37
C PHE A 714 -25.44 2.62 18.44
N GLN A 715 -24.93 1.51 18.98
CA GLN A 715 -24.70 0.28 18.22
C GLN A 715 -25.99 -0.15 17.51
N SER A 716 -27.11 -0.24 18.23
CA SER A 716 -28.38 -0.69 17.64
C SER A 716 -28.89 0.23 16.53
N ALA A 717 -28.75 1.55 16.68
CA ALA A 717 -29.06 2.50 15.61
C ALA A 717 -28.08 2.39 14.44
N GLU A 718 -26.81 2.13 14.72
CA GLU A 718 -25.76 1.98 13.70
C GLU A 718 -25.90 0.69 12.88
N PHE A 719 -26.26 -0.43 13.52
CA PHE A 719 -26.54 -1.72 12.87
C PHE A 719 -27.89 -1.73 12.12
N GLY A 720 -28.59 -0.60 12.06
CA GLY A 720 -29.93 -0.51 11.45
C GLY A 720 -30.98 -1.33 12.20
N LEU A 721 -30.72 -1.68 13.46
CA LEU A 721 -31.70 -2.38 14.32
C LEU A 721 -32.74 -1.39 14.84
N LEU A 722 -32.31 -0.15 15.09
CA LEU A 722 -33.14 0.97 15.51
C LEU A 722 -33.05 2.11 14.51
N THR A 723 -34.15 2.81 14.33
CA THR A 723 -34.24 4.10 13.65
C THR A 723 -34.49 5.17 14.69
N LEU A 724 -33.78 6.30 14.59
CA LEU A 724 -33.91 7.44 15.49
C LEU A 724 -34.48 8.62 14.70
N SER A 725 -35.73 8.96 14.96
CA SER A 725 -36.44 10.03 14.24
C SER A 725 -36.67 11.25 15.13
N LYS A 726 -36.88 12.42 14.52
CA LYS A 726 -37.40 13.58 15.25
C LYS A 726 -38.91 13.39 15.47
N PRO A 727 -39.48 13.92 16.57
CA PRO A 727 -40.91 13.85 16.80
C PRO A 727 -41.63 14.41 15.57
N ALA A 728 -42.67 13.72 15.10
CA ALA A 728 -43.49 14.24 14.02
C ALA A 728 -44.06 15.59 14.48
N THR A 729 -43.50 16.70 13.97
CA THR A 729 -44.12 18.01 14.12
C THR A 729 -45.40 17.95 13.30
N GLY A 730 -46.54 17.82 13.96
CA GLY A 730 -47.83 17.90 13.30
C GLY A 730 -47.95 19.26 12.60
N GLU A 731 -47.92 19.27 11.27
CA GLU A 731 -48.53 20.32 10.45
C GLU A 731 -50.04 20.14 10.38
#